data_AF-A0A7C3IU28-F1
#
_entry.id   AF-A0A7C3IU28-F1
#
_cell.length_a   1.000
_cell.length_b   1.000
_cell.length_c   1.000
_cell.angle_alpha   90.00
_cell.angle_beta   90.00
_cell.angle_gamma   90.00
#
_symmetry.space_group_name_H-M   'P 1'
#
loop_
_entity.id
_entity.type
_entity.pdbx_description
1 polymer ?
#
loop_
_entity_poly.entity_id
_entity_poly.type
_entity_poly.pdbx_seq_one_letter_code
_entity_poly.pdbx_strand_id
1 'polypeptide(L)'
;MGKIFFIFLIIILTQVNANDLSKSMQIIDNSSKPYTRYWWFASLIQKDDVRYNLDWLKNNGFGGVEIAWVYPLNRLSQGDTSYTPRQEWLSPEWREIVDFTIKYADSIGLACDLTFGTLWPFGDTYVRFEEASQRYGEPNWRQEIKASWQHPKVGYVVDHITPRHYLPYFKRIIDSYPRPKVSLPQSYFIDSWEVRTDKLWSDSFKDDFIHKFGYDITEYMDSIYSPKFSENLYDYMSLISEKVLKFYSDFDSASNHNGILSRGQVAGAPCDIISGYSLVDIPEGEALLYEPEYNSIPASACALSGRKTITAESFTCLYGWPRDYMLEEQSADIKLIADALFANGVNHIIWHGKPHNPKNSDSVRFYATTHVGPSSHFADELPQLNQYLEKVSGFMKKGDKYSQIAVYLPTEDAWTNGYLPEELQMRWSWGYYEMRYIYFPEETKAFSPIWINSDFLSKGIVEKGKFKVANVEFDQLYIDVNYLDIKALKTIYNLAKSGLNIILKKNPKQAGSKKDKMFNYMLNELQSLENVSAKIKSNPLIDAAKIPEYWAKKVGNDLYIFFSNPKSKGLKFPLEYGQSYNVKTDTMDIRINYWNKSTPIKLVFKPYQSLLLKISPDKYEFIDIEYIPKEPVVKARPKDFKPPWK
;
A
#
# COMPACT_ATOMS: atom_id res chain seq x y z
N MET A 1 -35.97 -15.71 54.94
CA MET A 1 -36.73 -14.74 54.11
C MET A 1 -35.77 -13.65 53.66
N GLY A 2 -35.80 -13.27 52.37
CA GLY A 2 -35.20 -12.06 51.78
C GLY A 2 -33.73 -12.17 51.35
N LYS A 3 -33.40 -12.77 50.20
CA LYS A 3 -33.20 -12.17 48.85
C LYS A 3 -31.98 -11.23 48.74
N ILE A 4 -30.87 -11.77 48.22
CA ILE A 4 -29.75 -11.02 47.62
C ILE A 4 -29.91 -11.12 46.09
N PHE A 5 -29.95 -9.96 45.42
CA PHE A 5 -30.00 -9.84 43.97
C PHE A 5 -28.61 -10.03 43.37
N PHE A 6 -28.43 -11.03 42.50
CA PHE A 6 -27.28 -11.14 41.60
C PHE A 6 -27.63 -10.44 40.28
N ILE A 7 -26.86 -9.41 39.92
CA ILE A 7 -26.91 -8.77 38.61
C ILE A 7 -25.98 -9.58 37.69
N PHE A 8 -26.56 -10.27 36.71
CA PHE A 8 -25.81 -10.89 35.61
C PHE A 8 -25.53 -9.84 34.54
N LEU A 9 -24.25 -9.51 34.34
CA LEU A 9 -23.78 -8.71 33.22
C LEU A 9 -23.67 -9.62 31.98
N ILE A 10 -24.60 -9.47 31.03
CA ILE A 10 -24.54 -10.18 29.74
C ILE A 10 -23.51 -9.46 28.86
N ILE A 11 -22.36 -10.10 28.65
CA ILE A 11 -21.39 -9.71 27.63
C ILE A 11 -21.94 -10.23 26.29
N ILE A 12 -22.43 -9.32 25.44
CA ILE A 12 -22.75 -9.62 24.05
C ILE A 12 -21.43 -9.68 23.29
N LEU A 13 -20.86 -10.88 23.18
CA LEU A 13 -19.84 -11.20 22.19
C LEU A 13 -20.52 -11.18 20.82
N THR A 14 -20.25 -10.14 20.02
CA THR A 14 -20.56 -10.15 18.60
C THR A 14 -19.71 -11.23 17.94
N GLN A 15 -20.30 -12.40 17.71
CA GLN A 15 -19.72 -13.42 16.84
C GLN A 15 -19.70 -12.86 15.42
N VAL A 16 -18.50 -12.45 14.95
CA VAL A 16 -18.26 -12.27 13.52
C VAL A 16 -18.40 -13.66 12.89
N ASN A 17 -19.41 -13.82 12.04
CA ASN A 17 -19.74 -15.09 11.41
C ASN A 17 -18.64 -15.46 10.41
N ALA A 18 -17.95 -16.59 10.62
CA ALA A 18 -16.93 -17.10 9.71
C ALA A 18 -17.44 -17.31 8.25
N ASN A 19 -18.76 -17.41 8.07
CA ASN A 19 -19.39 -17.52 6.76
C ASN A 19 -19.32 -16.22 5.92
N ASP A 20 -19.30 -15.03 6.53
CA ASP A 20 -19.20 -13.76 5.78
C ASP A 20 -17.77 -13.52 5.25
N LEU A 21 -16.74 -13.88 6.03
CA LEU A 21 -15.34 -13.92 5.59
C LEU A 21 -15.10 -14.91 4.43
N SER A 22 -15.81 -16.04 4.42
CA SER A 22 -15.70 -17.02 3.33
C SER A 22 -16.28 -16.53 2.01
N LYS A 23 -17.31 -15.67 2.06
CA LYS A 23 -17.94 -15.05 0.88
C LYS A 23 -17.08 -13.95 0.28
N SER A 24 -16.48 -13.08 1.10
CA SER A 24 -15.55 -12.05 0.60
C SER A 24 -14.27 -12.67 0.01
N MET A 25 -13.77 -13.78 0.56
CA MET A 25 -12.62 -14.51 0.01
C MET A 25 -12.90 -15.22 -1.32
N GLN A 26 -14.13 -15.64 -1.61
CA GLN A 26 -14.49 -16.30 -2.89
C GLN A 26 -14.76 -15.31 -4.04
N ILE A 27 -15.06 -14.05 -3.73
CA ILE A 27 -15.52 -13.06 -4.72
C ILE A 27 -14.34 -12.38 -5.48
N ILE A 28 -13.11 -12.45 -4.97
CA ILE A 28 -11.93 -11.71 -5.50
C ILE A 28 -11.19 -12.45 -6.65
N ASP A 29 -11.74 -13.55 -7.18
CA ASP A 29 -11.02 -14.49 -8.07
C ASP A 29 -11.49 -14.56 -9.53
N ASN A 30 -11.95 -13.45 -10.13
CA ASN A 30 -12.46 -13.51 -11.52
C ASN A 30 -11.47 -13.06 -12.61
N SER A 31 -10.44 -12.28 -12.29
CA SER A 31 -9.44 -11.84 -13.27
C SER A 31 -8.09 -11.44 -12.64
N SER A 32 -6.99 -11.75 -13.33
CA SER A 32 -5.65 -11.26 -12.99
C SER A 32 -5.18 -10.13 -13.91
N LYS A 33 -6.01 -9.71 -14.87
CA LYS A 33 -5.71 -8.59 -15.76
C LYS A 33 -5.52 -7.31 -14.98
N PRO A 34 -4.58 -6.45 -15.38
CA PRO A 34 -4.38 -5.17 -14.74
C PRO A 34 -5.61 -4.27 -14.91
N TYR A 35 -5.80 -3.35 -13.97
CA TYR A 35 -6.79 -2.29 -14.07
C TYR A 35 -6.10 -0.98 -14.46
N THR A 36 -6.88 0.05 -14.78
CA THR A 36 -6.37 1.42 -14.90
C THR A 36 -7.20 2.36 -14.05
N ARG A 37 -6.55 3.33 -13.42
CA ARG A 37 -7.24 4.51 -12.90
C ARG A 37 -7.78 5.31 -14.07
N TYR A 38 -9.07 5.59 -14.05
CA TYR A 38 -9.85 6.22 -15.11
C TYR A 38 -10.20 7.65 -14.68
N TRP A 39 -9.38 8.62 -15.10
CA TRP A 39 -9.44 10.00 -14.65
C TRP A 39 -10.60 10.75 -15.27
N TRP A 40 -11.58 11.12 -14.45
CA TRP A 40 -12.69 11.97 -14.85
C TRP A 40 -12.42 13.39 -14.39
N PHE A 41 -12.05 14.24 -15.33
CA PHE A 41 -12.06 15.68 -15.11
C PHE A 41 -13.49 16.19 -15.09
N ALA A 42 -13.79 17.08 -14.16
CA ALA A 42 -15.12 17.64 -13.99
C ALA A 42 -15.58 18.32 -15.30
N SER A 43 -16.51 17.68 -15.99
CA SER A 43 -17.01 18.03 -17.32
C SER A 43 -18.36 17.34 -17.57
N LEU A 44 -18.98 17.59 -18.72
CA LEU A 44 -20.19 16.85 -19.12
C LEU A 44 -19.80 15.51 -19.74
N ILE A 45 -19.80 14.46 -18.92
CA ILE A 45 -19.51 13.09 -19.34
C ILE A 45 -20.71 12.51 -20.09
N GLN A 46 -20.47 11.89 -21.25
CA GLN A 46 -21.53 11.30 -22.08
C GLN A 46 -21.42 9.77 -22.15
N LYS A 47 -22.57 9.10 -22.31
CA LYS A 47 -22.63 7.64 -22.40
C LYS A 47 -21.81 7.08 -23.56
N ASP A 48 -21.80 7.77 -24.71
CA ASP A 48 -21.05 7.35 -25.89
C ASP A 48 -19.53 7.45 -25.70
N ASP A 49 -19.07 8.46 -24.96
CA ASP A 49 -17.67 8.62 -24.58
C ASP A 49 -17.25 7.49 -23.63
N VAL A 50 -18.08 7.19 -22.63
CA VAL A 50 -17.86 6.08 -21.69
C VAL A 50 -17.72 4.76 -22.44
N ARG A 51 -18.63 4.43 -23.36
CA ARG A 51 -18.53 3.19 -24.16
C ARG A 51 -17.22 3.14 -24.94
N TYR A 52 -16.89 4.23 -25.65
CA TYR A 52 -15.67 4.31 -26.45
C TYR A 52 -14.40 4.03 -25.63
N ASN A 53 -14.27 4.64 -24.45
CA ASN A 53 -13.09 4.43 -23.61
C ASN A 53 -13.06 3.01 -23.01
N LEU A 54 -14.19 2.49 -22.52
CA LEU A 54 -14.25 1.16 -21.91
C LEU A 54 -14.04 0.03 -22.94
N ASP A 55 -14.60 0.17 -24.14
CA ASP A 55 -14.38 -0.77 -25.24
C ASP A 55 -12.90 -0.80 -25.65
N TRP A 56 -12.25 0.38 -25.73
CA TRP A 56 -10.82 0.46 -26.02
C TRP A 56 -9.99 -0.24 -24.93
N LEU A 57 -10.30 -0.01 -23.65
CA LEU A 57 -9.60 -0.68 -22.54
C LEU A 57 -9.80 -2.19 -22.59
N LYS A 58 -11.03 -2.66 -22.81
CA LYS A 58 -11.32 -4.10 -22.95
C LYS A 58 -10.51 -4.74 -24.08
N ASN A 59 -10.45 -4.08 -25.23
CA ASN A 59 -9.71 -4.56 -26.41
C ASN A 59 -8.19 -4.53 -26.21
N ASN A 60 -7.68 -3.76 -25.25
CA ASN A 60 -6.26 -3.67 -24.91
C ASN A 60 -5.89 -4.48 -23.65
N GLY A 61 -6.71 -5.45 -23.26
CA GLY A 61 -6.34 -6.44 -22.24
C GLY A 61 -6.51 -5.99 -20.79
N PHE A 62 -7.23 -4.90 -20.53
CA PHE A 62 -7.59 -4.51 -19.16
C PHE A 62 -8.70 -5.38 -18.58
N GLY A 63 -8.67 -5.58 -17.26
CA GLY A 63 -9.68 -6.32 -16.49
C GLY A 63 -10.71 -5.44 -15.79
N GLY A 64 -10.43 -4.14 -15.67
CA GLY A 64 -11.27 -3.22 -14.94
C GLY A 64 -10.71 -1.81 -14.93
N VAL A 65 -11.49 -0.91 -14.31
CA VAL A 65 -11.15 0.49 -14.12
C VAL A 65 -11.44 0.92 -12.68
N GLU A 66 -10.75 1.95 -12.22
CA GLU A 66 -11.14 2.73 -11.05
C GLU A 66 -11.52 4.13 -11.49
N ILE A 67 -12.78 4.55 -11.36
CA ILE A 67 -13.15 5.92 -11.70
C ILE A 67 -12.61 6.86 -10.61
N ALA A 68 -11.75 7.78 -11.01
CA ALA A 68 -11.15 8.78 -10.14
C ALA A 68 -11.59 10.19 -10.54
N TRP A 69 -12.24 10.88 -9.62
CA TRP A 69 -12.89 12.17 -9.84
C TRP A 69 -11.92 13.31 -9.53
N VAL A 70 -11.63 14.15 -10.50
CA VAL A 70 -10.72 15.28 -10.34
C VAL A 70 -11.38 16.60 -10.77
N TYR A 71 -10.62 17.68 -10.65
CA TYR A 71 -11.00 19.04 -11.05
C TYR A 71 -11.35 19.17 -12.54
N PRO A 72 -12.01 20.26 -12.97
CA PRO A 72 -12.12 20.63 -14.38
C PRO A 72 -10.75 21.02 -14.96
N LEU A 73 -10.53 20.76 -16.25
CA LEU A 73 -9.25 21.00 -16.92
C LEU A 73 -8.77 22.46 -16.84
N ASN A 74 -9.69 23.42 -16.82
CA ASN A 74 -9.35 24.85 -16.76
C ASN A 74 -8.58 25.24 -15.48
N ARG A 75 -8.69 24.45 -14.39
CA ARG A 75 -7.86 24.62 -13.18
C ARG A 75 -6.34 24.58 -13.50
N LEU A 76 -5.94 23.85 -14.54
CA LEU A 76 -4.54 23.76 -14.94
C LEU A 76 -3.99 25.10 -15.45
N SER A 77 -4.86 26.03 -15.83
CA SER A 77 -4.53 27.41 -16.14
C SER A 77 -4.49 28.24 -14.86
N GLN A 78 -3.30 28.72 -14.49
CA GLN A 78 -3.12 29.48 -13.26
C GLN A 78 -4.03 30.72 -13.21
N GLY A 79 -4.84 30.83 -12.15
CA GLY A 79 -5.75 31.94 -11.92
C GLY A 79 -7.09 31.85 -12.65
N ASP A 80 -7.30 30.84 -13.49
CA ASP A 80 -8.61 30.61 -14.10
C ASP A 80 -9.60 30.10 -13.04
N THR A 81 -10.66 30.86 -12.84
CA THR A 81 -11.76 30.58 -11.91
C THR A 81 -13.09 30.52 -12.62
N SER A 82 -13.08 30.40 -13.96
CA SER A 82 -14.29 30.24 -14.74
C SER A 82 -14.98 28.92 -14.40
N TYR A 83 -16.31 28.93 -14.45
CA TYR A 83 -17.08 27.72 -14.25
C TYR A 83 -17.02 26.86 -15.52
N THR A 84 -16.59 25.60 -15.38
CA THR A 84 -16.70 24.58 -16.43
C THR A 84 -18.06 23.86 -16.30
N PRO A 85 -18.89 23.78 -17.35
CA PRO A 85 -20.11 22.97 -17.34
C PRO A 85 -19.81 21.49 -17.04
N ARG A 86 -20.55 20.90 -16.10
CA ARG A 86 -20.35 19.53 -15.64
C ARG A 86 -21.62 18.93 -15.04
N GLN A 87 -21.69 17.60 -14.91
CA GLN A 87 -22.63 17.02 -13.95
C GLN A 87 -22.16 17.40 -12.54
N GLU A 88 -23.03 18.06 -11.76
CA GLU A 88 -22.66 18.55 -10.43
C GLU A 88 -22.36 17.40 -9.47
N TRP A 89 -21.43 17.62 -8.54
CA TRP A 89 -20.96 16.57 -7.62
C TRP A 89 -22.15 15.95 -6.86
N LEU A 90 -22.33 14.63 -7.00
CA LEU A 90 -23.41 13.83 -6.39
C LEU A 90 -24.84 14.17 -6.88
N SER A 91 -24.99 14.95 -7.97
CA SER A 91 -26.31 15.26 -8.53
C SER A 91 -26.99 14.01 -9.13
N PRO A 92 -28.32 14.04 -9.38
CA PRO A 92 -29.00 12.97 -10.12
C PRO A 92 -28.33 12.63 -11.46
N GLU A 93 -27.88 13.62 -12.22
CA GLU A 93 -27.24 13.45 -13.52
C GLU A 93 -25.85 12.81 -13.38
N TRP A 94 -25.07 13.20 -12.36
CA TRP A 94 -23.80 12.55 -12.04
C TRP A 94 -24.02 11.08 -11.67
N ARG A 95 -25.03 10.80 -10.83
CA ARG A 95 -25.37 9.43 -10.44
C ARG A 95 -25.82 8.58 -11.62
N GLU A 96 -26.57 9.16 -12.56
CA GLU A 96 -27.02 8.44 -13.77
C GLU A 96 -25.83 8.02 -14.64
N ILE A 97 -24.86 8.91 -14.89
CA ILE A 97 -23.73 8.57 -15.75
C ILE A 97 -22.76 7.58 -15.07
N VAL A 98 -22.61 7.64 -13.75
CA VAL A 98 -21.82 6.66 -12.99
C VAL A 98 -22.53 5.29 -12.96
N ASP A 99 -23.85 5.25 -12.72
CA ASP A 99 -24.66 4.02 -12.79
C ASP A 99 -24.54 3.36 -14.16
N PHE A 100 -24.66 4.15 -15.24
CA PHE A 100 -24.46 3.68 -16.61
C PHE A 100 -23.05 3.10 -16.80
N THR A 101 -22.02 3.78 -16.31
CA THR A 101 -20.62 3.35 -16.46
C THR A 101 -20.38 2.02 -15.77
N ILE A 102 -20.86 1.85 -14.54
CA ILE A 102 -20.72 0.59 -13.78
C ILE A 102 -21.43 -0.56 -14.52
N LYS A 103 -22.68 -0.34 -14.97
CA LYS A 103 -23.45 -1.36 -15.73
C LYS A 103 -22.80 -1.72 -17.06
N TYR A 104 -22.26 -0.73 -17.78
CA TYR A 104 -21.62 -0.97 -19.06
C TYR A 104 -20.28 -1.70 -18.91
N ALA A 105 -19.48 -1.32 -17.92
CA ALA A 105 -18.24 -2.04 -17.59
C ALA A 105 -18.55 -3.52 -17.31
N ASP A 106 -19.53 -3.80 -16.45
CA ASP A 106 -19.94 -5.17 -16.12
C ASP A 106 -20.45 -5.93 -17.36
N SER A 107 -21.23 -5.30 -18.24
CA SER A 107 -21.79 -5.96 -19.43
C SER A 107 -20.74 -6.40 -20.45
N ILE A 108 -19.57 -5.76 -20.46
CA ILE A 108 -18.42 -6.15 -21.29
C ILE A 108 -17.34 -6.90 -20.48
N GLY A 109 -17.62 -7.25 -19.22
CA GLY A 109 -16.73 -7.99 -18.33
C GLY A 109 -15.50 -7.21 -17.89
N LEU A 110 -15.69 -5.95 -17.52
CA LEU A 110 -14.73 -5.10 -16.80
C LEU A 110 -15.26 -4.82 -15.39
N ALA A 111 -14.43 -4.95 -14.37
CA ALA A 111 -14.77 -4.43 -13.05
C ALA A 111 -14.71 -2.89 -13.05
N CYS A 112 -15.45 -2.26 -12.14
CA CYS A 112 -15.51 -0.80 -12.02
C CYS A 112 -15.48 -0.37 -10.55
N ASP A 113 -14.29 -0.06 -10.07
CA ASP A 113 -14.05 0.54 -8.76
C ASP A 113 -14.27 2.05 -8.79
N LEU A 114 -14.44 2.67 -7.61
CA LEU A 114 -14.62 4.12 -7.48
C LEU A 114 -13.67 4.68 -6.41
N THR A 115 -12.96 5.77 -6.68
CA THR A 115 -12.31 6.56 -5.61
C THR A 115 -13.39 7.10 -4.67
N PHE A 116 -13.13 7.09 -3.37
CA PHE A 116 -14.07 7.52 -2.35
C PHE A 116 -13.96 9.03 -2.09
N GLY A 117 -14.97 9.80 -2.52
CA GLY A 117 -14.94 11.26 -2.43
C GLY A 117 -14.39 11.90 -3.69
N THR A 118 -14.28 13.23 -3.73
CA THR A 118 -13.73 13.94 -4.89
C THR A 118 -12.27 14.30 -4.64
N LEU A 119 -11.37 13.68 -5.42
CA LEU A 119 -9.92 13.73 -5.19
C LEU A 119 -9.53 13.10 -3.83
N TRP A 120 -8.32 13.37 -3.39
CA TRP A 120 -7.73 12.98 -2.11
C TRP A 120 -7.02 14.20 -1.49
N PRO A 121 -6.94 14.30 -0.14
CA PRO A 121 -7.59 13.45 0.84
C PRO A 121 -9.12 13.67 0.89
N PHE A 122 -9.83 12.90 1.71
CA PHE A 122 -11.29 13.01 1.80
C PHE A 122 -11.74 14.41 2.21
N GLY A 123 -12.56 15.01 1.36
CA GLY A 123 -13.07 16.37 1.55
C GLY A 123 -13.93 16.80 0.37
N ASP A 124 -14.73 17.84 0.58
CA ASP A 124 -15.45 18.57 -0.47
C ASP A 124 -16.06 19.87 0.10
N THR A 125 -16.89 20.56 -0.67
CA THR A 125 -17.50 21.84 -0.22
C THR A 125 -18.61 21.66 0.81
N TYR A 126 -18.98 20.43 1.17
CA TYR A 126 -20.03 20.14 2.17
C TYR A 126 -19.43 19.85 3.54
N VAL A 127 -18.12 19.60 3.63
CA VAL A 127 -17.42 19.50 4.92
C VAL A 127 -17.42 20.88 5.57
N ARG A 128 -17.94 20.97 6.80
CA ARG A 128 -17.98 22.23 7.54
C ARG A 128 -16.65 22.49 8.24
N PHE A 129 -16.41 23.74 8.61
CA PHE A 129 -15.20 24.16 9.29
C PHE A 129 -14.96 23.36 10.60
N GLU A 130 -16.02 23.04 11.34
CA GLU A 130 -15.95 22.29 12.60
C GLU A 130 -15.64 20.79 12.38
N GLU A 131 -15.88 20.28 11.17
CA GLU A 131 -15.67 18.87 10.79
C GLU A 131 -14.33 18.65 10.06
N ALA A 132 -13.56 19.72 9.87
CA ALA A 132 -12.36 19.73 9.05
C ALA A 132 -11.08 19.45 9.87
N SER A 133 -10.05 18.94 9.19
CA SER A 133 -8.76 18.60 9.79
C SER A 133 -8.12 19.79 10.52
N GLN A 134 -7.58 19.55 11.71
CA GLN A 134 -7.02 20.60 12.56
C GLN A 134 -5.52 20.41 12.82
N ARG A 135 -4.87 21.51 13.22
CA ARG A 135 -3.46 21.57 13.59
C ARG A 135 -3.29 22.26 14.94
N TYR A 136 -2.42 21.71 15.78
CA TYR A 136 -2.16 22.27 17.10
C TYR A 136 -1.68 23.72 17.03
N GLY A 137 -2.19 24.56 17.93
CA GLY A 137 -1.82 25.98 18.02
C GLY A 137 -2.50 26.88 17.00
N GLU A 138 -3.35 26.34 16.11
CA GLU A 138 -3.97 27.09 15.01
C GLU A 138 -5.50 26.87 14.96
N PRO A 139 -6.27 27.45 15.90
CA PRO A 139 -7.71 27.20 16.02
C PRO A 139 -8.51 27.59 14.77
N ASN A 140 -8.01 28.58 14.01
CA ASN A 140 -8.67 29.10 12.80
C ASN A 140 -8.17 28.45 11.50
N TRP A 141 -7.20 27.53 11.56
CA TRP A 141 -6.66 26.89 10.38
C TRP A 141 -7.41 25.59 10.08
N ARG A 142 -7.71 25.35 8.80
CA ARG A 142 -8.19 24.07 8.26
C ARG A 142 -7.52 23.80 6.93
N GLN A 143 -7.30 22.53 6.59
CA GLN A 143 -6.81 22.18 5.27
C GLN A 143 -7.92 22.35 4.23
N GLU A 144 -7.66 23.20 3.25
CA GLU A 144 -8.56 23.46 2.13
C GLU A 144 -8.35 22.45 0.99
N ILE A 145 -9.44 22.02 0.35
CA ILE A 145 -9.41 21.27 -0.91
C ILE A 145 -9.84 22.19 -2.06
N LYS A 146 -8.87 22.55 -2.91
CA LYS A 146 -9.06 23.50 -4.04
C LYS A 146 -9.15 22.83 -5.41
N ALA A 147 -8.84 21.54 -5.45
CA ALA A 147 -8.73 20.74 -6.66
C ALA A 147 -9.89 19.74 -6.80
N SER A 148 -10.97 19.89 -6.03
CA SER A 148 -12.12 18.99 -6.15
C SER A 148 -12.86 19.17 -7.48
N TRP A 149 -13.76 18.24 -7.77
CA TRP A 149 -14.73 18.28 -8.86
C TRP A 149 -15.53 19.60 -8.91
N GLN A 150 -15.67 20.25 -7.75
CA GLN A 150 -16.46 21.46 -7.56
C GLN A 150 -15.66 22.76 -7.77
N HIS A 151 -14.38 22.69 -8.13
CA HIS A 151 -13.57 23.86 -8.47
C HIS A 151 -14.31 24.77 -9.47
N PRO A 152 -14.37 26.10 -9.27
CA PRO A 152 -13.51 26.91 -8.39
C PRO A 152 -13.93 26.98 -6.92
N LYS A 153 -15.00 26.30 -6.49
CA LYS A 153 -15.38 26.29 -5.08
C LYS A 153 -14.30 25.62 -4.24
N VAL A 154 -14.00 26.22 -3.09
CA VAL A 154 -13.07 25.69 -2.10
C VAL A 154 -13.88 24.93 -1.05
N GLY A 155 -13.43 23.72 -0.73
CA GLY A 155 -13.97 22.92 0.37
C GLY A 155 -12.94 22.69 1.46
N TYR A 156 -13.27 21.81 2.41
CA TYR A 156 -12.35 21.39 3.46
C TYR A 156 -12.08 19.89 3.42
N VAL A 157 -10.87 19.52 3.85
CA VAL A 157 -10.50 18.14 4.16
C VAL A 157 -11.12 17.76 5.50
N VAL A 158 -11.81 16.63 5.55
CA VAL A 158 -12.47 16.15 6.77
C VAL A 158 -11.43 15.83 7.85
N ASP A 159 -11.77 16.01 9.11
CA ASP A 159 -10.96 15.53 10.23
C ASP A 159 -10.95 14.00 10.24
N HIS A 160 -9.79 13.41 9.97
CA HIS A 160 -9.60 11.95 9.89
C HIS A 160 -9.35 11.30 11.27
N ILE A 161 -9.25 12.05 12.36
CA ILE A 161 -8.94 11.50 13.69
C ILE A 161 -10.09 11.61 14.70
N THR A 162 -11.23 12.17 14.28
CA THR A 162 -12.45 12.26 15.08
C THR A 162 -13.65 11.61 14.39
N PRO A 163 -14.14 10.45 14.86
CA PRO A 163 -15.22 9.69 14.21
C PRO A 163 -16.50 10.47 13.91
N ARG A 164 -16.91 11.36 14.83
CA ARG A 164 -18.12 12.18 14.65
C ARG A 164 -18.04 13.14 13.47
N HIS A 165 -16.83 13.43 12.96
CA HIS A 165 -16.60 14.32 11.81
C HIS A 165 -16.57 13.53 10.48
N TYR A 166 -15.89 12.39 10.41
CA TYR A 166 -15.78 11.62 9.16
C TYR A 166 -16.91 10.62 8.90
N LEU A 167 -17.59 10.08 9.92
CA LEU A 167 -18.68 9.12 9.70
C LEU A 167 -19.88 9.73 8.92
N PRO A 168 -20.30 10.99 9.19
CA PRO A 168 -21.31 11.65 8.34
C PRO A 168 -20.84 11.83 6.90
N TYR A 169 -19.55 12.11 6.68
CA TYR A 169 -18.96 12.18 5.34
C TYR A 169 -19.07 10.81 4.64
N PHE A 170 -18.66 9.72 5.30
CA PHE A 170 -18.78 8.37 4.75
C PHE A 170 -20.22 8.05 4.34
N LYS A 171 -21.16 8.29 5.25
CA LYS A 171 -22.58 8.06 5.00
C LYS A 171 -23.07 8.82 3.76
N ARG A 172 -22.74 10.11 3.65
CA ARG A 172 -23.18 10.94 2.53
C ARG A 172 -22.63 10.45 1.19
N ILE A 173 -21.35 10.09 1.12
CA ILE A 173 -20.73 9.57 -0.10
C ILE A 173 -21.35 8.23 -0.48
N ILE A 174 -21.44 7.29 0.47
CA ILE A 174 -22.04 5.97 0.24
C ILE A 174 -23.50 6.08 -0.20
N ASP A 175 -24.33 6.90 0.45
CA ASP A 175 -25.73 7.08 0.09
C ASP A 175 -25.89 7.67 -1.32
N SER A 176 -24.90 8.42 -1.79
CA SER A 176 -24.93 9.08 -3.09
C SER A 176 -24.41 8.21 -4.23
N TYR A 177 -23.48 7.30 -3.99
CA TYR A 177 -22.89 6.49 -5.05
C TYR A 177 -23.89 5.43 -5.55
N PRO A 178 -24.14 5.34 -6.87
CA PRO A 178 -25.07 4.35 -7.42
C PRO A 178 -24.51 2.94 -7.24
N ARG A 179 -25.39 2.00 -6.87
CA ARG A 179 -25.05 0.59 -6.63
C ARG A 179 -25.95 -0.33 -7.47
N PRO A 180 -25.77 -0.35 -8.80
CA PRO A 180 -26.52 -1.28 -9.63
C PRO A 180 -26.11 -2.72 -9.35
N LYS A 181 -27.01 -3.66 -9.64
CA LYS A 181 -26.68 -5.08 -9.59
C LYS A 181 -25.71 -5.40 -10.73
N VAL A 182 -24.54 -5.89 -10.38
CA VAL A 182 -23.45 -6.28 -11.29
C VAL A 182 -22.94 -7.67 -10.93
N SER A 183 -22.30 -8.34 -11.89
CA SER A 183 -21.72 -9.66 -11.70
C SER A 183 -20.32 -9.63 -11.07
N LEU A 184 -19.57 -8.56 -11.32
CA LEU A 184 -18.23 -8.36 -10.79
C LEU A 184 -18.26 -7.51 -9.50
N PRO A 185 -17.44 -7.85 -8.48
CA PRO A 185 -17.37 -7.04 -7.27
C PRO A 185 -16.84 -5.64 -7.56
N GLN A 186 -17.30 -4.70 -6.75
CA GLN A 186 -16.82 -3.32 -6.73
C GLN A 186 -16.06 -3.07 -5.43
N SER A 187 -14.97 -2.31 -5.53
CA SER A 187 -14.31 -1.71 -4.37
C SER A 187 -14.42 -0.19 -4.37
N TYR A 188 -14.41 0.38 -3.17
CA TYR A 188 -14.17 1.81 -2.97
C TYR A 188 -12.74 2.03 -2.55
N PHE A 189 -12.07 2.93 -3.26
CA PHE A 189 -10.66 3.21 -3.12
C PHE A 189 -10.41 4.44 -2.24
N ILE A 190 -9.55 4.29 -1.23
CA ILE A 190 -8.93 5.40 -0.51
C ILE A 190 -7.48 5.58 -0.99
N ASP A 191 -7.16 6.78 -1.46
CA ASP A 191 -5.81 7.14 -1.90
C ASP A 191 -4.85 7.33 -0.71
N SER A 192 -3.58 7.58 -1.02
CA SER A 192 -2.52 7.87 -0.07
C SER A 192 -2.85 9.06 0.85
N TRP A 193 -2.21 9.06 2.01
CA TRP A 193 -2.49 10.05 3.05
C TRP A 193 -1.88 11.42 2.69
N GLU A 194 -2.75 12.35 2.32
CA GLU A 194 -2.38 13.75 2.06
C GLU A 194 -3.03 14.74 3.05
N VAL A 195 -3.54 14.25 4.18
CA VAL A 195 -3.93 15.12 5.30
C VAL A 195 -2.65 15.69 5.92
N ARG A 196 -2.61 17.00 6.17
CA ARG A 196 -1.47 17.66 6.81
C ARG A 196 -1.17 17.03 8.17
N THR A 197 -0.03 16.35 8.25
CA THR A 197 0.38 15.60 9.43
C THR A 197 1.14 16.45 10.46
N ASP A 198 1.67 17.60 10.06
CA ASP A 198 2.47 18.44 10.95
C ASP A 198 1.60 18.98 12.10
N LYS A 199 1.93 18.53 13.31
CA LYS A 199 1.16 18.78 14.54
C LYS A 199 -0.35 18.52 14.39
N LEU A 200 -0.72 17.44 13.70
CA LEU A 200 -2.10 16.96 13.55
C LEU A 200 -2.83 16.93 14.91
N TRP A 201 -4.07 17.44 14.94
CA TRP A 201 -4.77 17.71 16.20
C TRP A 201 -6.29 17.54 16.09
N SER A 202 -6.96 17.45 17.24
CA SER A 202 -8.42 17.48 17.40
C SER A 202 -8.79 18.10 18.74
N ASP A 203 -10.04 18.58 18.89
CA ASP A 203 -10.50 19.23 20.12
C ASP A 203 -10.30 18.36 21.38
N SER A 204 -10.55 17.06 21.28
CA SER A 204 -10.39 16.11 22.41
C SER A 204 -8.97 15.62 22.62
N PHE A 205 -8.02 15.97 21.75
CA PHE A 205 -6.71 15.29 21.70
C PHE A 205 -5.94 15.44 23.01
N LYS A 206 -5.96 16.64 23.62
CA LYS A 206 -5.30 16.90 24.91
C LYS A 206 -5.82 15.97 26.01
N ASP A 207 -7.15 15.89 26.14
CA ASP A 207 -7.79 15.11 27.20
C ASP A 207 -7.57 13.61 26.99
N ASP A 208 -7.69 13.15 25.73
CA ASP A 208 -7.39 11.78 25.33
C ASP A 208 -5.93 11.42 25.66
N PHE A 209 -5.00 12.35 25.44
CA PHE A 209 -3.58 12.18 25.72
C PHE A 209 -3.30 12.10 27.23
N ILE A 210 -3.83 13.04 28.02
CA ILE A 210 -3.67 13.05 29.48
C ILE A 210 -4.24 11.76 30.08
N HIS A 211 -5.42 11.34 29.62
CA HIS A 211 -6.04 10.09 30.09
C HIS A 211 -5.15 8.88 29.82
N LYS A 212 -4.49 8.82 28.65
CA LYS A 212 -3.66 7.68 28.25
C LYS A 212 -2.27 7.68 28.91
N PHE A 213 -1.59 8.81 28.92
CA PHE A 213 -0.18 8.90 29.31
C PHE A 213 0.06 9.55 30.67
N GLY A 214 -0.92 10.28 31.21
CA GLY A 214 -0.87 10.87 32.54
C GLY A 214 -0.11 12.19 32.64
N TYR A 215 0.19 12.84 31.51
CA TYR A 215 0.83 14.16 31.46
C TYR A 215 0.29 15.01 30.29
N ASP A 216 0.54 16.31 30.34
CA ASP A 216 0.06 17.27 29.33
C ASP A 216 1.06 17.35 28.15
N ILE A 217 0.67 16.86 26.97
CA ILE A 217 1.53 16.92 25.78
C ILE A 217 1.74 18.35 25.27
N THR A 218 0.84 19.29 25.62
CA THR A 218 0.90 20.67 25.11
C THR A 218 2.15 21.43 25.56
N GLU A 219 2.78 21.02 26.66
CA GLU A 219 4.06 21.54 27.15
C GLU A 219 5.23 21.30 26.17
N TYR A 220 5.08 20.34 25.24
CA TYR A 220 6.11 19.89 24.32
C TYR A 220 5.82 20.23 22.85
N MET A 221 4.56 20.55 22.52
CA MET A 221 4.08 20.64 21.13
C MET A 221 4.78 21.70 20.27
N ASP A 222 5.34 22.75 20.86
CA ASP A 222 6.08 23.78 20.11
C ASP A 222 7.31 23.20 19.40
N SER A 223 7.98 22.23 20.04
CA SER A 223 9.22 21.61 19.57
C SER A 223 9.16 20.08 19.54
N ILE A 224 7.96 19.49 19.45
CA ILE A 224 7.74 18.04 19.63
C ILE A 224 8.60 17.14 18.73
N TYR A 225 8.95 17.61 17.53
CA TYR A 225 9.80 16.87 16.58
C TYR A 225 11.31 17.01 16.85
N SER A 226 11.72 17.73 17.90
CA SER A 226 13.12 17.81 18.31
C SER A 226 13.59 16.48 18.91
N PRO A 227 14.81 16.00 18.61
CA PRO A 227 15.36 14.78 19.21
C PRO A 227 15.32 14.76 20.75
N LYS A 228 15.34 15.94 21.39
CA LYS A 228 15.22 16.10 22.84
C LYS A 228 13.92 15.52 23.41
N PHE A 229 12.84 15.55 22.63
CA PHE A 229 11.50 15.12 23.04
C PHE A 229 11.08 13.81 22.36
N SER A 230 12.04 13.00 21.92
CA SER A 230 11.81 11.71 21.24
C SER A 230 10.86 10.77 21.99
N GLU A 231 10.92 10.72 23.32
CA GLU A 231 10.00 9.93 24.14
C GLU A 231 8.56 10.47 24.13
N ASN A 232 8.40 11.80 24.19
CA ASN A 232 7.09 12.45 24.10
C ASN A 232 6.52 12.37 22.68
N LEU A 233 7.37 12.48 21.67
CA LEU A 233 7.00 12.31 20.27
C LEU A 233 6.48 10.90 20.01
N TYR A 234 7.14 9.88 20.56
CA TYR A 234 6.63 8.51 20.48
C TYR A 234 5.22 8.38 21.08
N ASP A 235 4.97 8.95 22.26
CA ASP A 235 3.65 8.92 22.89
C ASP A 235 2.60 9.64 22.02
N TYR A 236 2.96 10.81 21.46
CA TYR A 236 2.13 11.58 20.53
C TYR A 236 1.78 10.76 19.28
N MET A 237 2.79 10.23 18.60
CA MET A 237 2.61 9.40 17.41
C MET A 237 1.81 8.13 17.70
N SER A 238 1.97 7.54 18.89
CA SER A 238 1.21 6.36 19.31
C SER A 238 -0.29 6.66 19.46
N LEU A 239 -0.67 7.83 19.97
CA LEU A 239 -2.09 8.24 20.03
C LEU A 239 -2.65 8.64 18.67
N ILE A 240 -1.86 9.35 17.85
CA ILE A 240 -2.23 9.67 16.47
C ILE A 240 -2.48 8.36 15.69
N SER A 241 -1.58 7.40 15.79
CA SER A 241 -1.69 6.09 15.15
C SER A 241 -3.00 5.40 15.53
N GLU A 242 -3.38 5.33 16.81
CA GLU A 242 -4.64 4.70 17.22
C GLU A 242 -5.86 5.38 16.59
N LYS A 243 -5.88 6.72 16.51
CA LYS A 243 -6.98 7.46 15.90
C LYS A 243 -7.04 7.26 14.39
N VAL A 244 -5.90 7.24 13.71
CA VAL A 244 -5.80 6.98 12.26
C VAL A 244 -6.18 5.54 11.91
N LEU A 245 -5.71 4.55 12.68
CA LEU A 245 -6.12 3.16 12.52
C LEU A 245 -7.64 3.02 12.69
N LYS A 246 -8.24 3.74 13.64
CA LYS A 246 -9.70 3.75 13.78
C LYS A 246 -10.40 4.29 12.54
N PHE A 247 -9.87 5.32 11.88
CA PHE A 247 -10.43 5.84 10.64
C PHE A 247 -10.40 4.80 9.50
N TYR A 248 -9.28 4.12 9.28
CA TYR A 248 -9.20 3.05 8.27
C TYR A 248 -10.13 1.88 8.61
N SER A 249 -10.24 1.50 9.89
CA SER A 249 -11.18 0.46 10.33
C SER A 249 -12.64 0.87 10.12
N ASP A 250 -13.00 2.13 10.37
CA ASP A 250 -14.35 2.64 10.18
C ASP A 250 -14.68 2.79 8.68
N PHE A 251 -13.69 3.14 7.84
CA PHE A 251 -13.83 3.17 6.38
C PHE A 251 -14.11 1.78 5.81
N ASP A 252 -13.33 0.79 6.24
CA ASP A 252 -13.54 -0.61 5.88
C ASP A 252 -14.93 -1.09 6.33
N SER A 253 -15.28 -0.85 7.59
CA SER A 253 -16.58 -1.24 8.16
C SER A 253 -17.76 -0.60 7.42
N ALA A 254 -17.66 0.70 7.09
CA ALA A 254 -18.71 1.41 6.36
C ALA A 254 -18.89 0.86 4.93
N SER A 255 -17.79 0.52 4.25
CA SER A 255 -17.81 -0.07 2.91
C SER A 255 -18.41 -1.48 2.95
N ASN A 256 -17.89 -2.35 3.82
CA ASN A 256 -18.33 -3.74 3.94
C ASN A 256 -19.79 -3.86 4.37
N HIS A 257 -20.27 -3.00 5.28
CA HIS A 257 -21.69 -2.95 5.66
C HIS A 257 -22.63 -2.70 4.47
N ASN A 258 -22.13 -2.07 3.40
CA ASN A 258 -22.86 -1.80 2.17
C ASN A 258 -22.52 -2.79 1.04
N GLY A 259 -21.84 -3.89 1.33
CA GLY A 259 -21.47 -4.92 0.37
C GLY A 259 -20.40 -4.50 -0.63
N ILE A 260 -19.55 -3.54 -0.25
CA ILE A 260 -18.48 -2.97 -1.08
C ILE A 260 -17.14 -3.29 -0.42
N LEU A 261 -16.18 -3.77 -1.21
CA LEU A 261 -14.83 -4.03 -0.71
C LEU A 261 -14.09 -2.71 -0.47
N SER A 262 -13.29 -2.64 0.58
CA SER A 262 -12.36 -1.51 0.78
C SER A 262 -11.02 -1.78 0.09
N ARG A 263 -10.60 -0.89 -0.81
CA ARG A 263 -9.24 -0.90 -1.38
C ARG A 263 -8.53 0.37 -0.92
N GLY A 264 -7.27 0.30 -0.55
CA GLY A 264 -6.66 1.49 0.01
C GLY A 264 -5.15 1.52 0.10
N GLN A 265 -4.63 2.71 -0.15
CA GLN A 265 -3.28 3.11 0.23
C GLN A 265 -3.29 3.61 1.69
N VAL A 266 -2.20 3.32 2.39
CA VAL A 266 -1.93 3.81 3.75
C VAL A 266 -0.60 4.59 3.78
N ALA A 267 0.09 4.64 2.64
CA ALA A 267 1.32 5.38 2.47
C ALA A 267 1.15 6.84 2.90
N GLY A 268 2.12 7.34 3.67
CA GLY A 268 2.08 8.69 4.24
C GLY A 268 1.26 8.83 5.53
N ALA A 269 0.47 7.82 5.93
CA ALA A 269 -0.37 7.93 7.13
C ALA A 269 0.46 7.83 8.42
N PRO A 270 0.21 8.69 9.44
CA PRO A 270 0.92 8.66 10.71
C PRO A 270 0.41 7.54 11.63
N CYS A 271 0.56 6.30 11.20
CA CYS A 271 0.10 5.13 11.93
C CYS A 271 1.08 3.96 11.85
N ASP A 272 0.80 2.89 12.59
CA ASP A 272 1.47 1.62 12.39
C ASP A 272 1.05 1.09 11.02
N ILE A 273 1.95 1.21 10.05
CA ILE A 273 1.64 1.07 8.64
C ILE A 273 1.21 -0.36 8.26
N ILE A 274 1.77 -1.38 8.93
CA ILE A 274 1.38 -2.77 8.73
C ILE A 274 -0.05 -2.99 9.24
N SER A 275 -0.36 -2.46 10.43
CA SER A 275 -1.71 -2.50 10.99
C SER A 275 -2.69 -1.78 10.05
N GLY A 276 -2.35 -0.58 9.58
CA GLY A 276 -3.21 0.21 8.71
C GLY A 276 -3.53 -0.50 7.39
N TYR A 277 -2.52 -1.01 6.67
CA TYR A 277 -2.75 -1.81 5.46
C TYR A 277 -3.54 -3.08 5.73
N SER A 278 -3.46 -3.64 6.93
CA SER A 278 -4.23 -4.81 7.31
C SER A 278 -5.69 -4.53 7.64
N LEU A 279 -6.13 -3.28 7.70
CA LEU A 279 -7.53 -2.94 7.98
C LEU A 279 -8.41 -2.92 6.73
N VAL A 280 -7.84 -2.76 5.54
CA VAL A 280 -8.61 -2.73 4.27
C VAL A 280 -8.63 -4.10 3.59
N ASP A 281 -9.70 -4.42 2.83
CA ASP A 281 -9.85 -5.70 2.13
C ASP A 281 -8.80 -5.93 1.05
N ILE A 282 -8.36 -4.87 0.38
CA ILE A 282 -7.34 -4.90 -0.66
C ILE A 282 -6.31 -3.79 -0.36
N PRO A 283 -5.17 -4.13 0.28
CA PRO A 283 -4.10 -3.15 0.44
C PRO A 283 -3.53 -2.78 -0.93
N GLU A 284 -3.27 -1.49 -1.11
CA GLU A 284 -2.69 -0.93 -2.32
C GLU A 284 -1.37 -0.23 -2.01
N GLY A 285 -0.31 -0.56 -2.74
CA GLY A 285 0.94 0.18 -2.73
C GLY A 285 1.04 1.22 -3.85
N GLU A 286 2.26 1.69 -4.09
CA GLU A 286 2.58 2.64 -5.17
C GLU A 286 4.00 2.38 -5.70
N ALA A 287 4.29 2.84 -6.91
CA ALA A 287 5.60 2.72 -7.54
C ALA A 287 6.20 4.08 -7.93
N LEU A 288 7.50 4.21 -7.69
CA LEU A 288 8.40 5.34 -7.90
C LEU A 288 8.27 6.48 -6.89
N LEU A 289 7.11 7.14 -6.72
CA LEU A 289 7.02 8.14 -5.65
C LEU A 289 7.24 7.48 -4.28
N TYR A 290 6.82 6.21 -4.15
CA TYR A 290 7.44 5.25 -3.24
C TYR A 290 8.31 4.27 -4.02
N GLU A 291 9.54 4.03 -3.58
CA GLU A 291 10.40 3.05 -4.23
C GLU A 291 9.74 1.66 -4.23
N PRO A 292 9.95 0.83 -5.27
CA PRO A 292 9.27 -0.47 -5.37
C PRO A 292 9.41 -1.34 -4.11
N GLU A 293 10.56 -1.29 -3.43
CA GLU A 293 10.85 -1.99 -2.18
C GLU A 293 9.88 -1.65 -1.03
N TYR A 294 9.30 -0.45 -1.02
CA TYR A 294 8.27 -0.05 -0.05
C TYR A 294 7.07 -1.00 -0.09
N ASN A 295 6.74 -1.55 -1.27
CA ASN A 295 5.60 -2.47 -1.44
C ASN A 295 5.74 -3.78 -0.64
N SER A 296 6.94 -4.09 -0.15
CA SER A 296 7.12 -5.18 0.82
C SER A 296 6.30 -4.97 2.10
N ILE A 297 5.98 -3.73 2.49
CA ILE A 297 5.14 -3.40 3.64
C ILE A 297 3.67 -3.79 3.41
N PRO A 298 2.94 -3.25 2.42
CA PRO A 298 1.56 -3.67 2.16
C PRO A 298 1.49 -5.16 1.80
N ALA A 299 2.51 -5.72 1.13
CA ALA A 299 2.55 -7.16 0.83
C ALA A 299 2.65 -8.00 2.11
N SER A 300 3.42 -7.52 3.10
CA SER A 300 3.51 -8.15 4.41
C SER A 300 2.19 -8.08 5.15
N ALA A 301 1.53 -6.91 5.18
CA ALA A 301 0.21 -6.75 5.79
C ALA A 301 -0.85 -7.64 5.14
N CYS A 302 -0.86 -7.75 3.81
CA CYS A 302 -1.72 -8.66 3.06
C CYS A 302 -1.52 -10.11 3.51
N ALA A 303 -0.28 -10.58 3.56
CA ALA A 303 0.03 -11.96 3.92
C ALA A 303 -0.26 -12.27 5.40
N LEU A 304 0.09 -11.37 6.31
CA LEU A 304 -0.15 -11.49 7.75
C LEU A 304 -1.66 -11.48 8.10
N SER A 305 -2.48 -10.85 7.27
CA SER A 305 -3.94 -10.84 7.41
C SER A 305 -4.66 -11.98 6.68
N GLY A 306 -3.93 -12.91 6.05
CA GLY A 306 -4.51 -14.03 5.30
C GLY A 306 -5.19 -13.62 3.99
N ARG A 307 -4.95 -12.41 3.52
CA ARG A 307 -5.47 -11.89 2.25
C ARG A 307 -4.58 -12.32 1.09
N LYS A 308 -5.17 -12.34 -0.11
CA LYS A 308 -4.50 -12.85 -1.32
C LYS A 308 -4.13 -11.77 -2.32
N THR A 309 -4.86 -10.67 -2.36
CA THR A 309 -4.71 -9.64 -3.38
C THR A 309 -4.09 -8.40 -2.77
N ILE A 310 -3.02 -7.94 -3.41
CA ILE A 310 -2.40 -6.65 -3.16
C ILE A 310 -2.26 -5.95 -4.50
N THR A 311 -2.77 -4.72 -4.54
CA THR A 311 -2.69 -3.86 -5.72
C THR A 311 -1.53 -2.88 -5.59
N ALA A 312 -1.16 -2.24 -6.69
CA ALA A 312 -0.30 -1.06 -6.64
C ALA A 312 -0.68 -0.07 -7.74
N GLU A 313 -0.85 1.19 -7.35
CA GLU A 313 -0.79 2.30 -8.29
C GLU A 313 0.59 2.31 -8.95
N SER A 314 0.61 2.23 -10.28
CA SER A 314 1.83 1.98 -11.04
C SER A 314 2.03 2.99 -12.16
N PHE A 315 3.31 3.29 -12.42
CA PHE A 315 3.79 4.11 -13.53
C PHE A 315 3.45 5.61 -13.42
N THR A 316 3.18 6.08 -12.20
CA THR A 316 2.99 7.50 -11.89
C THR A 316 4.28 8.28 -12.14
N CYS A 317 4.21 9.35 -12.93
CA CYS A 317 5.34 10.25 -13.23
C CYS A 317 6.66 9.55 -13.60
N LEU A 318 6.62 8.44 -14.36
CA LEU A 318 7.74 7.51 -14.62
C LEU A 318 9.14 8.14 -14.67
N TYR A 319 9.32 9.17 -15.50
CA TYR A 319 10.61 9.82 -15.73
C TYR A 319 10.80 11.15 -15.03
N GLY A 320 9.87 11.58 -14.18
CA GLY A 320 9.97 12.83 -13.44
C GLY A 320 8.68 13.62 -13.36
N TRP A 321 8.58 14.41 -12.30
CA TRP A 321 7.42 15.25 -12.02
C TRP A 321 7.51 16.62 -12.68
N PRO A 322 6.38 17.20 -13.16
CA PRO A 322 5.07 16.56 -13.19
C PRO A 322 4.82 15.69 -14.42
N ARG A 323 5.62 15.81 -15.50
CA ARG A 323 5.27 15.26 -16.82
C ARG A 323 6.47 15.03 -17.76
N ASP A 324 7.64 14.70 -17.20
CA ASP A 324 8.84 14.45 -18.02
C ASP A 324 8.58 13.27 -18.96
N TYR A 325 8.79 13.47 -20.27
CA TYR A 325 8.56 12.47 -21.33
C TYR A 325 7.13 11.88 -21.36
N MET A 326 6.11 12.65 -20.97
CA MET A 326 4.72 12.23 -21.11
C MET A 326 4.36 11.99 -22.60
N LEU A 327 3.73 10.84 -22.89
CA LEU A 327 3.53 10.27 -24.24
C LEU A 327 4.77 9.67 -24.92
N GLU A 328 5.93 9.66 -24.28
CA GLU A 328 7.14 9.02 -24.78
C GLU A 328 7.51 7.79 -23.93
N GLU A 329 6.58 7.27 -23.12
CA GLU A 329 6.86 6.16 -22.22
C GLU A 329 7.17 4.86 -22.97
N GLN A 330 8.11 4.08 -22.43
CA GLN A 330 8.65 2.92 -23.11
C GLN A 330 8.21 1.64 -22.39
N SER A 331 7.64 0.68 -23.13
CA SER A 331 7.15 -0.58 -22.58
C SER A 331 8.22 -1.37 -21.82
N ALA A 332 9.49 -1.27 -22.24
CA ALA A 332 10.62 -1.89 -21.54
C ALA A 332 10.87 -1.31 -20.14
N ASP A 333 10.75 0.01 -19.97
CA ASP A 333 10.90 0.69 -18.67
C ASP A 333 9.69 0.40 -17.77
N ILE A 334 8.49 0.38 -18.35
CA ILE A 334 7.25 -0.02 -17.65
C ILE A 334 7.37 -1.46 -17.13
N LYS A 335 7.82 -2.40 -17.97
CA LYS A 335 8.06 -3.80 -17.58
C LYS A 335 9.09 -3.89 -16.45
N LEU A 336 10.16 -3.09 -16.49
CA LEU A 336 11.20 -3.08 -15.46
C LEU A 336 10.63 -2.75 -14.07
N ILE A 337 9.70 -1.79 -13.99
CA ILE A 337 9.03 -1.42 -12.75
C ILE A 337 8.04 -2.50 -12.32
N ALA A 338 7.25 -3.05 -13.25
CA ALA A 338 6.34 -4.14 -12.94
C ALA A 338 7.09 -5.34 -12.32
N ASP A 339 8.26 -5.68 -12.87
CA ASP A 339 9.13 -6.74 -12.33
C ASP A 339 9.60 -6.42 -10.90
N ALA A 340 9.95 -5.17 -10.62
CA ALA A 340 10.31 -4.73 -9.25
C ALA A 340 9.12 -4.85 -8.28
N LEU A 341 7.91 -4.49 -8.71
CA LEU A 341 6.69 -4.59 -7.89
C LEU A 341 6.34 -6.04 -7.58
N PHE A 342 6.40 -6.94 -8.56
CA PHE A 342 6.15 -8.37 -8.36
C PHE A 342 7.17 -9.00 -7.40
N ALA A 343 8.46 -8.64 -7.49
CA ALA A 343 9.47 -9.11 -6.54
C ALA A 343 9.26 -8.59 -5.10
N ASN A 344 8.54 -7.48 -4.94
CA ASN A 344 8.17 -6.92 -3.64
C ASN A 344 6.74 -7.27 -3.20
N GLY A 345 6.12 -8.26 -3.88
CA GLY A 345 4.90 -8.93 -3.42
C GLY A 345 3.59 -8.40 -3.97
N VAL A 346 3.60 -7.30 -4.74
CA VAL A 346 2.42 -6.85 -5.49
C VAL A 346 1.99 -7.96 -6.45
N ASN A 347 0.68 -8.17 -6.61
CA ASN A 347 0.17 -9.18 -7.53
C ASN A 347 -1.04 -8.74 -8.35
N HIS A 348 -1.36 -7.44 -8.36
CA HIS A 348 -2.35 -6.86 -9.26
C HIS A 348 -1.98 -5.40 -9.58
N ILE A 349 -1.73 -5.09 -10.86
CA ILE A 349 -1.27 -3.76 -11.28
C ILE A 349 -2.45 -2.83 -11.59
N ILE A 350 -2.41 -1.61 -11.05
CA ILE A 350 -3.33 -0.52 -11.36
C ILE A 350 -2.55 0.57 -12.10
N TRP A 351 -2.80 0.73 -13.40
CA TRP A 351 -2.13 1.75 -14.21
C TRP A 351 -2.59 3.16 -13.82
N HIS A 352 -1.65 4.07 -13.62
CA HIS A 352 -1.88 5.50 -13.47
C HIS A 352 -1.52 6.21 -14.78
N GLY A 353 -2.37 6.29 -15.81
CA GLY A 353 -3.77 5.85 -15.93
C GLY A 353 -4.39 6.36 -17.26
N LYS A 354 -5.71 6.20 -17.41
CA LYS A 354 -6.49 6.57 -18.60
C LYS A 354 -7.32 7.81 -18.32
N PRO A 355 -7.07 8.97 -18.94
CA PRO A 355 -8.01 10.08 -18.87
C PRO A 355 -9.28 9.82 -19.69
N HIS A 356 -10.45 10.19 -19.15
CA HIS A 356 -11.70 10.24 -19.90
C HIS A 356 -11.57 11.18 -21.07
N ASN A 357 -11.92 10.67 -22.25
CA ASN A 357 -11.85 11.42 -23.50
C ASN A 357 -13.19 11.33 -24.24
N PRO A 358 -13.60 12.40 -24.95
CA PRO A 358 -14.71 12.32 -25.89
C PRO A 358 -14.50 11.19 -26.91
N LYS A 359 -15.59 10.61 -27.41
CA LYS A 359 -15.58 9.58 -28.44
C LYS A 359 -14.76 10.06 -29.65
N ASN A 360 -13.93 9.16 -30.18
CA ASN A 360 -13.00 9.43 -31.28
C ASN A 360 -11.92 10.50 -30.98
N SER A 361 -11.64 10.78 -29.70
CA SER A 361 -10.57 11.68 -29.27
C SER A 361 -9.62 10.99 -28.29
N ASP A 362 -8.39 11.51 -28.20
CA ASP A 362 -7.40 11.18 -27.17
C ASP A 362 -6.56 12.42 -26.80
N SER A 363 -7.25 13.53 -26.54
CA SER A 363 -6.66 14.85 -26.30
C SER A 363 -6.53 15.22 -24.82
N VAL A 364 -7.35 14.64 -23.94
CA VAL A 364 -7.34 14.88 -22.50
C VAL A 364 -6.20 14.08 -21.86
N ARG A 365 -5.39 14.77 -21.05
CA ARG A 365 -4.22 14.21 -20.37
C ARG A 365 -4.25 14.56 -18.89
N PHE A 366 -3.84 13.62 -18.03
CA PHE A 366 -3.57 13.91 -16.62
C PHE A 366 -2.07 14.07 -16.44
N TYR A 367 -1.65 15.09 -15.69
CA TYR A 367 -0.25 15.50 -15.64
C TYR A 367 0.64 14.37 -15.07
N ALA A 368 0.20 13.72 -13.99
CA ALA A 368 1.00 12.74 -13.25
C ALA A 368 0.95 11.32 -13.85
N THR A 369 0.45 11.17 -15.08
CA THR A 369 0.04 9.87 -15.64
C THR A 369 1.01 9.40 -16.72
N THR A 370 1.34 8.10 -16.70
CA THR A 370 1.71 7.37 -17.92
C THR A 370 0.44 7.28 -18.76
N HIS A 371 0.36 8.05 -19.84
CA HIS A 371 -0.87 8.14 -20.62
C HIS A 371 -1.23 6.77 -21.17
N VAL A 372 -2.40 6.25 -20.78
CA VAL A 372 -2.99 5.06 -21.37
C VAL A 372 -4.00 5.53 -22.42
N GLY A 373 -3.79 5.24 -23.69
CA GLY A 373 -4.71 5.63 -24.77
C GLY A 373 -4.15 5.32 -26.16
N PRO A 374 -4.94 5.52 -27.23
CA PRO A 374 -4.48 5.33 -28.60
C PRO A 374 -3.21 6.12 -28.99
N SER A 375 -2.95 7.26 -28.34
CA SER A 375 -1.78 8.10 -28.62
C SER A 375 -0.54 7.78 -27.77
N SER A 376 -0.60 6.80 -26.88
CA SER A 376 0.55 6.34 -26.10
C SER A 376 1.64 5.78 -27.02
N HIS A 377 2.91 6.05 -26.72
CA HIS A 377 4.04 5.55 -27.52
C HIS A 377 4.09 4.01 -27.61
N PHE A 378 3.64 3.34 -26.55
CA PHE A 378 3.60 1.88 -26.40
C PHE A 378 2.22 1.27 -26.75
N ALA A 379 1.31 2.01 -27.40
CA ALA A 379 -0.07 1.56 -27.63
C ALA A 379 -0.18 0.22 -28.38
N ASP A 380 0.74 -0.06 -29.31
CA ASP A 380 0.76 -1.32 -30.08
C ASP A 380 1.35 -2.51 -29.32
N GLU A 381 2.11 -2.27 -28.26
CA GLU A 381 2.66 -3.30 -27.36
C GLU A 381 1.78 -3.56 -26.13
N LEU A 382 0.83 -2.65 -25.87
CA LEU A 382 0.00 -2.67 -24.66
C LEU A 382 -0.77 -3.99 -24.47
N PRO A 383 -1.38 -4.61 -25.50
CA PRO A 383 -2.04 -5.89 -25.32
C PRO A 383 -1.12 -7.02 -24.85
N GLN A 384 0.09 -7.15 -25.43
CA GLN A 384 1.04 -8.19 -25.01
C GLN A 384 1.64 -7.87 -23.63
N LEU A 385 1.90 -6.59 -23.34
CA LEU A 385 2.35 -6.17 -22.01
C LEU A 385 1.29 -6.49 -20.94
N ASN A 386 0.02 -6.18 -21.18
CA ASN A 386 -1.06 -6.51 -20.25
C ASN A 386 -1.25 -8.02 -20.10
N GLN A 387 -1.02 -8.82 -21.14
CA GLN A 387 -1.00 -10.28 -21.05
C GLN A 387 0.15 -10.78 -20.16
N TYR A 388 1.33 -10.17 -20.24
CA TYR A 388 2.44 -10.44 -19.33
C TYR A 388 2.06 -10.14 -17.88
N LEU A 389 1.52 -8.95 -17.62
CA LEU A 389 1.07 -8.54 -16.29
C LEU A 389 0.01 -9.52 -15.74
N GLU A 390 -1.00 -9.87 -16.55
CA GLU A 390 -2.04 -10.84 -16.19
C GLU A 390 -1.45 -12.20 -15.79
N LYS A 391 -0.49 -12.70 -16.58
CA LYS A 391 0.13 -14.01 -16.36
C LYS A 391 0.90 -14.04 -15.05
N VAL A 392 1.78 -13.06 -14.81
CA VAL A 392 2.57 -12.99 -13.57
C VAL A 392 1.66 -12.78 -12.36
N SER A 393 0.72 -11.83 -12.43
CA SER A 393 -0.31 -11.62 -11.41
C SER A 393 -1.05 -12.91 -11.06
N GLY A 394 -1.49 -13.66 -12.07
CA GLY A 394 -2.22 -14.92 -11.89
C GLY A 394 -1.42 -15.99 -11.16
N PHE A 395 -0.09 -16.04 -11.31
CA PHE A 395 0.74 -16.94 -10.51
C PHE A 395 1.03 -16.37 -9.11
N MET A 396 1.26 -15.07 -8.97
CA MET A 396 1.60 -14.43 -7.69
C MET A 396 0.39 -14.30 -6.74
N LYS A 397 -0.84 -14.43 -7.25
CA LYS A 397 -2.07 -14.58 -6.45
C LYS A 397 -2.27 -15.98 -5.88
N LYS A 398 -1.60 -17.02 -6.40
CA LYS A 398 -1.80 -18.42 -5.97
C LYS A 398 -1.19 -18.68 -4.60
N GLY A 399 -1.93 -19.40 -3.77
CA GLY A 399 -1.46 -19.87 -2.47
C GLY A 399 -0.99 -18.75 -1.54
N ASP A 400 -0.12 -19.11 -0.60
CA ASP A 400 0.29 -18.23 0.49
C ASP A 400 1.74 -17.77 0.31
N LYS A 401 2.12 -16.66 0.96
CA LYS A 401 3.52 -16.22 0.97
C LYS A 401 4.37 -17.29 1.66
N TYR A 402 5.45 -17.73 1.00
CA TYR A 402 6.47 -18.54 1.63
C TYR A 402 7.54 -17.64 2.25
N SER A 403 7.82 -17.83 3.54
CA SER A 403 8.85 -17.10 4.26
C SER A 403 9.54 -18.03 5.26
N GLN A 404 10.82 -17.81 5.54
CA GLN A 404 11.54 -18.48 6.62
C GLN A 404 11.85 -17.52 7.78
N ILE A 405 11.74 -16.21 7.55
CA ILE A 405 12.10 -15.18 8.52
C ILE A 405 11.10 -14.02 8.50
N ALA A 406 10.62 -13.62 9.67
CA ALA A 406 9.96 -12.34 9.83
C ALA A 406 10.95 -11.31 10.37
N VAL A 407 10.88 -10.08 9.86
CA VAL A 407 11.72 -8.96 10.27
C VAL A 407 10.84 -7.95 10.99
N TYR A 408 11.16 -7.65 12.23
CA TYR A 408 10.42 -6.66 13.02
C TYR A 408 10.57 -5.29 12.38
N LEU A 409 9.45 -4.66 12.02
CA LEU A 409 9.41 -3.33 11.46
C LEU A 409 9.77 -2.31 12.57
N PRO A 410 10.74 -1.42 12.37
CA PRO A 410 11.23 -0.48 13.37
C PRO A 410 10.28 0.72 13.55
N THR A 411 9.01 0.44 13.89
CA THR A 411 7.96 1.45 14.07
C THR A 411 8.31 2.44 15.17
N GLU A 412 8.79 1.95 16.31
CA GLU A 412 9.18 2.78 17.45
C GLU A 412 10.36 3.71 17.11
N ASP A 413 11.36 3.21 16.38
CA ASP A 413 12.48 4.03 15.90
C ASP A 413 11.98 5.14 14.96
N ALA A 414 11.08 4.81 14.03
CA ALA A 414 10.52 5.79 13.10
C ALA A 414 9.74 6.89 13.82
N TRP A 415 8.97 6.55 14.85
CA TRP A 415 8.18 7.51 15.63
C TRP A 415 9.01 8.35 16.59
N THR A 416 10.19 7.90 17.00
CA THR A 416 11.08 8.68 17.89
C THR A 416 11.95 9.69 17.13
N ASN A 417 12.19 9.49 15.83
CA ASN A 417 13.16 10.27 15.05
C ASN A 417 12.63 11.62 14.51
N GLY A 418 11.32 11.81 14.35
CA GLY A 418 10.76 13.06 13.83
C GLY A 418 11.06 13.31 12.34
N TYR A 419 11.72 14.42 12.02
CA TYR A 419 12.01 14.83 10.64
C TYR A 419 13.06 13.94 9.97
N LEU A 420 12.82 13.62 8.69
CA LEU A 420 13.85 13.10 7.80
C LEU A 420 14.95 14.16 7.55
N PRO A 421 16.17 13.75 7.19
CA PRO A 421 17.16 14.65 6.60
C PRO A 421 16.57 15.39 5.39
N GLU A 422 16.90 16.67 5.23
CA GLU A 422 16.34 17.56 4.19
C GLU A 422 16.51 16.95 2.78
N GLU A 423 17.64 16.30 2.52
CA GLU A 423 17.94 15.65 1.25
C GLU A 423 17.05 14.45 0.93
N LEU A 424 16.34 13.89 1.92
CA LEU A 424 15.37 12.79 1.76
C LEU A 424 13.92 13.27 1.73
N GLN A 425 13.66 14.52 2.14
CA GLN A 425 12.33 15.11 2.11
C GLN A 425 11.85 15.37 0.66
N MET A 426 10.54 15.45 0.52
CA MET A 426 9.81 15.95 -0.65
C MET A 426 8.72 16.91 -0.18
N ARG A 427 8.14 17.70 -1.07
CA ARG A 427 7.05 18.65 -0.73
C ARG A 427 5.85 18.03 0.01
N TRP A 428 5.67 16.73 -0.12
CA TRP A 428 4.58 15.95 0.49
C TRP A 428 5.08 14.86 1.45
N SER A 429 6.39 14.75 1.72
CA SER A 429 6.98 13.71 2.57
C SER A 429 8.11 14.29 3.41
N TRP A 430 8.03 14.18 4.73
CA TRP A 430 8.93 14.92 5.63
C TRP A 430 9.39 14.12 6.86
N GLY A 431 8.68 13.07 7.27
CA GLY A 431 8.91 12.42 8.56
C GLY A 431 9.35 10.97 8.45
N TYR A 432 10.16 10.52 9.41
CA TYR A 432 10.57 9.11 9.50
C TYR A 432 9.38 8.15 9.67
N TYR A 433 8.28 8.64 10.26
CA TYR A 433 7.05 7.85 10.47
C TYR A 433 6.46 7.28 9.18
N GLU A 434 6.74 7.88 8.02
CA GLU A 434 6.24 7.42 6.72
C GLU A 434 6.93 6.13 6.24
N MET A 435 8.10 5.81 6.82
CA MET A 435 8.91 4.63 6.49
C MET A 435 9.21 4.47 4.99
N ARG A 436 9.30 5.58 4.25
CA ARG A 436 9.51 5.55 2.80
C ARG A 436 10.81 4.84 2.38
N TYR A 437 11.87 4.99 3.17
CA TYR A 437 13.21 4.49 2.84
C TYR A 437 13.64 3.33 3.74
N ILE A 438 12.74 2.39 3.98
CA ILE A 438 13.05 1.18 4.76
C ILE A 438 13.25 -0.03 3.84
N TYR A 439 14.27 -0.82 4.16
CA TYR A 439 14.65 -2.00 3.38
C TYR A 439 14.95 -3.16 4.32
N PHE A 440 14.71 -4.38 3.85
CA PHE A 440 15.12 -5.56 4.59
C PHE A 440 16.65 -5.59 4.77
N PRO A 441 17.16 -6.00 5.94
CA PRO A 441 18.59 -6.23 6.13
C PRO A 441 19.12 -7.24 5.11
N GLU A 442 20.27 -6.98 4.49
CA GLU A 442 20.81 -7.81 3.40
C GLU A 442 20.95 -9.29 3.79
N GLU A 443 21.33 -9.61 5.03
CA GLU A 443 21.47 -11.00 5.51
C GLU A 443 20.14 -11.77 5.58
N THR A 444 19.00 -11.09 5.49
CA THR A 444 17.66 -11.73 5.52
C THR A 444 17.10 -12.02 4.13
N LYS A 445 17.63 -11.41 3.06
CA LYS A 445 17.06 -11.51 1.70
C LYS A 445 17.01 -12.95 1.17
N ALA A 446 17.97 -13.77 1.56
CA ALA A 446 18.06 -15.18 1.17
C ALA A 446 16.94 -16.07 1.77
N PHE A 447 16.16 -15.55 2.73
CA PHE A 447 15.16 -16.28 3.52
C PHE A 447 13.71 -15.91 3.19
N SER A 448 13.49 -15.19 2.09
CA SER A 448 12.18 -14.70 1.63
C SER A 448 11.48 -13.88 2.73
N PRO A 449 12.09 -12.77 3.19
CA PRO A 449 11.66 -12.06 4.38
C PRO A 449 10.25 -11.46 4.22
N ILE A 450 9.62 -11.22 5.37
CA ILE A 450 8.36 -10.47 5.51
C ILE A 450 8.51 -9.49 6.67
N TRP A 451 7.92 -8.30 6.59
CA TRP A 451 7.84 -7.38 7.72
C TRP A 451 6.79 -7.85 8.72
N ILE A 452 7.01 -7.64 10.00
CA ILE A 452 6.02 -7.90 11.05
C ILE A 452 6.07 -6.80 12.12
N ASN A 453 4.93 -6.50 12.74
CA ASN A 453 4.82 -5.53 13.83
C ASN A 453 4.37 -6.22 15.13
N SER A 454 4.30 -5.45 16.22
CA SER A 454 3.86 -5.93 17.53
C SER A 454 2.42 -6.51 17.52
N ASP A 455 1.51 -5.90 16.75
CA ASP A 455 0.12 -6.35 16.64
C ASP A 455 0.03 -7.78 16.09
N PHE A 456 0.68 -8.07 14.96
CA PHE A 456 0.67 -9.42 14.39
C PHE A 456 1.49 -10.43 15.19
N LEU A 457 2.55 -10.01 15.89
CA LEU A 457 3.24 -10.88 16.85
C LEU A 457 2.29 -11.34 17.96
N SER A 458 1.38 -10.47 18.42
CA SER A 458 0.42 -10.80 19.48
C SER A 458 -0.71 -11.73 19.03
N LYS A 459 -0.98 -11.78 17.72
CA LYS A 459 -2.04 -12.60 17.10
C LYS A 459 -1.58 -14.00 16.71
N GLY A 460 -0.27 -14.22 16.60
CA GLY A 460 0.28 -15.50 16.19
C GLY A 460 0.59 -16.45 17.34
N ILE A 461 0.98 -17.67 16.99
CA ILE A 461 1.30 -18.75 17.92
C ILE A 461 2.59 -19.45 17.50
N VAL A 462 3.26 -20.09 18.46
CA VAL A 462 4.43 -20.93 18.19
C VAL A 462 4.01 -22.39 18.23
N GLU A 463 4.21 -23.10 17.13
CA GLU A 463 3.97 -24.53 17.01
C GLU A 463 5.22 -25.21 16.47
N LYS A 464 5.76 -26.19 17.21
CA LYS A 464 6.97 -26.94 16.82
C LYS A 464 8.15 -26.03 16.46
N GLY A 465 8.33 -24.94 17.21
CA GLY A 465 9.41 -23.96 17.01
C GLY A 465 9.22 -23.00 15.84
N LYS A 466 8.08 -23.05 15.13
CA LYS A 466 7.73 -22.13 14.05
C LYS A 466 6.64 -21.17 14.53
N PHE A 467 6.76 -19.90 14.18
CA PHE A 467 5.69 -18.95 14.39
C PHE A 467 4.68 -19.05 13.25
N LYS A 468 3.39 -18.99 13.58
CA LYS A 468 2.28 -18.99 12.64
C LYS A 468 1.34 -17.84 12.92
N VAL A 469 0.95 -17.12 11.88
CA VAL A 469 -0.09 -16.08 11.94
C VAL A 469 -0.82 -16.06 10.60
N ALA A 470 -2.15 -16.08 10.66
CA ALA A 470 -3.00 -16.33 9.49
C ALA A 470 -2.49 -17.53 8.67
N ASN A 471 -2.08 -17.31 7.41
CA ASN A 471 -1.62 -18.37 6.51
C ASN A 471 -0.09 -18.37 6.31
N VAL A 472 0.66 -17.53 7.03
CA VAL A 472 2.12 -17.50 6.95
C VAL A 472 2.75 -18.19 8.15
N GLU A 473 3.85 -18.89 7.87
CA GLU A 473 4.70 -19.52 8.87
C GLU A 473 6.15 -19.09 8.65
N PHE A 474 6.93 -18.94 9.72
CA PHE A 474 8.36 -18.67 9.64
C PHE A 474 9.11 -19.25 10.83
N ASP A 475 10.39 -19.54 10.62
CA ASP A 475 11.23 -20.28 11.58
C ASP A 475 11.88 -19.37 12.62
N GLN A 476 11.98 -18.07 12.32
CA GLN A 476 12.77 -17.11 13.10
C GLN A 476 12.18 -15.69 13.03
N LEU A 477 12.37 -14.93 14.11
CA LEU A 477 12.06 -13.49 14.18
C LEU A 477 13.36 -12.68 14.27
N TYR A 478 13.59 -11.80 13.31
CA TYR A 478 14.74 -10.90 13.25
C TYR A 478 14.39 -9.52 13.81
N ILE A 479 15.21 -9.03 14.73
CA ILE A 479 14.98 -7.77 15.47
C ILE A 479 16.28 -6.95 15.46
N ASP A 480 16.24 -5.82 14.76
CA ASP A 480 17.35 -4.87 14.65
C ASP A 480 16.86 -3.43 14.81
N VAL A 481 16.43 -3.12 16.04
CA VAL A 481 15.81 -1.84 16.39
C VAL A 481 16.49 -1.21 17.59
N ASN A 482 16.41 0.12 17.69
CA ASN A 482 16.95 0.86 18.83
C ASN A 482 15.94 0.97 19.97
N TYR A 483 14.65 0.93 19.66
CA TYR A 483 13.54 1.05 20.61
C TYR A 483 12.52 -0.08 20.45
N LEU A 484 11.95 -0.50 21.57
CA LEU A 484 10.78 -1.37 21.61
C LEU A 484 9.75 -0.83 22.61
N ASP A 485 8.47 -0.95 22.25
CA ASP A 485 7.40 -0.83 23.22
C ASP A 485 7.47 -1.99 24.24
N ILE A 486 7.04 -1.75 25.47
CA ILE A 486 6.99 -2.80 26.50
C ILE A 486 6.05 -3.95 26.12
N LYS A 487 4.95 -3.67 25.41
CA LYS A 487 4.04 -4.72 24.92
C LYS A 487 4.72 -5.57 23.85
N ALA A 488 5.48 -4.95 22.94
CA ALA A 488 6.26 -5.67 21.93
C ALA A 488 7.28 -6.60 22.60
N LEU A 489 8.08 -6.08 23.55
CA LEU A 489 9.05 -6.89 24.29
C LEU A 489 8.39 -8.05 25.05
N LYS A 490 7.26 -7.82 25.72
CA LYS A 490 6.49 -8.87 26.41
C LYS A 490 6.06 -9.98 25.46
N THR A 491 5.53 -9.62 24.29
CA THR A 491 5.13 -10.58 23.26
C THR A 491 6.34 -11.35 22.75
N ILE A 492 7.41 -10.67 22.35
CA ILE A 492 8.65 -11.30 21.86
C ILE A 492 9.23 -12.27 22.89
N TYR A 493 9.29 -11.88 24.16
CA TYR A 493 9.75 -12.72 25.26
C TYR A 493 8.92 -14.00 25.39
N ASN A 494 7.59 -13.89 25.34
CA ASN A 494 6.70 -15.05 25.44
C ASN A 494 6.84 -15.98 24.22
N LEU A 495 7.01 -15.43 23.01
CA LEU A 495 7.26 -16.23 21.80
C LEU A 495 8.60 -16.97 21.88
N ALA A 496 9.65 -16.31 22.38
CA ALA A 496 10.94 -16.93 22.62
C ALA A 496 10.84 -18.08 23.64
N LYS A 497 10.15 -17.88 24.77
CA LYS A 497 9.89 -18.96 25.73
C LYS A 497 9.09 -20.12 25.17
N SER A 498 8.25 -19.86 24.16
CA SER A 498 7.48 -20.87 23.43
C SER A 498 8.31 -21.60 22.37
N GLY A 499 9.61 -21.27 22.24
CA GLY A 499 10.56 -21.97 21.38
C GLY A 499 10.82 -21.32 20.03
N LEU A 500 10.31 -20.10 19.77
CA LEU A 500 10.64 -19.37 18.53
C LEU A 500 12.08 -18.89 18.56
N ASN A 501 12.84 -19.10 17.49
CA ASN A 501 14.20 -18.55 17.40
C ASN A 501 14.17 -17.03 17.19
N ILE A 502 14.88 -16.29 18.04
CA ILE A 502 14.96 -14.83 17.94
C ILE A 502 16.38 -14.43 17.53
N ILE A 503 16.47 -13.63 16.46
CA ILE A 503 17.70 -13.00 16.01
C ILE A 503 17.72 -11.56 16.51
N LEU A 504 18.32 -11.34 17.69
CA LEU A 504 18.39 -10.03 18.32
C LEU A 504 19.75 -9.38 18.03
N LYS A 505 19.77 -8.34 17.20
CA LYS A 505 21.01 -7.69 16.73
C LYS A 505 21.53 -6.61 17.68
N LYS A 506 20.64 -5.97 18.44
CA LYS A 506 20.91 -4.84 19.31
C LYS A 506 20.19 -5.01 20.65
N ASN A 507 20.58 -4.22 21.64
CA ASN A 507 19.87 -4.11 22.92
C ASN A 507 18.92 -2.90 22.85
N PRO A 508 17.62 -3.10 22.55
CA PRO A 508 16.69 -1.99 22.42
C PRO A 508 16.44 -1.31 23.77
N LYS A 509 16.18 -0.01 23.72
CA LYS A 509 15.67 0.78 24.85
C LYS A 509 14.14 0.77 24.84
N GLN A 510 13.53 1.09 25.97
CA GLN A 510 12.08 1.23 26.03
C GLN A 510 11.63 2.52 25.34
N ALA A 511 10.69 2.42 24.39
CA ALA A 511 10.02 3.54 23.76
C ALA A 511 9.07 4.28 24.73
N GLY A 512 8.82 5.57 24.47
CA GLY A 512 7.86 6.39 25.20
C GLY A 512 8.33 6.89 26.57
N SER A 513 7.63 7.87 27.12
CA SER A 513 8.01 8.50 28.40
C SER A 513 7.65 7.64 29.62
N LYS A 514 6.61 6.79 29.50
CA LYS A 514 6.11 5.94 30.58
C LYS A 514 6.91 4.64 30.70
N LYS A 515 7.98 4.66 31.50
CA LYS A 515 8.86 3.50 31.70
C LYS A 515 8.22 2.39 32.54
N ASP A 516 8.41 1.14 32.11
CA ASP A 516 8.03 -0.07 32.84
C ASP A 516 9.26 -0.62 33.57
N LYS A 517 9.13 -0.82 34.88
CA LYS A 517 10.22 -1.29 35.75
C LYS A 517 10.76 -2.66 35.32
N MET A 518 9.97 -3.44 34.59
CA MET A 518 10.32 -4.79 34.14
C MET A 518 10.96 -4.84 32.77
N PHE A 519 11.08 -3.73 32.04
CA PHE A 519 11.62 -3.74 30.69
C PHE A 519 13.05 -4.32 30.64
N ASN A 520 13.98 -3.75 31.42
CA ASN A 520 15.38 -4.19 31.41
C ASN A 520 15.54 -5.62 31.95
N TYR A 521 14.76 -5.98 32.98
CA TYR A 521 14.76 -7.35 33.51
C TYR A 521 14.32 -8.34 32.43
N MET A 522 13.22 -8.07 31.74
CA MET A 522 12.69 -8.92 30.69
C MET A 522 13.60 -9.00 29.46
N LEU A 523 14.27 -7.90 29.10
CA LEU A 523 15.24 -7.91 28.02
C LEU A 523 16.44 -8.81 28.37
N ASN A 524 16.96 -8.71 29.59
CA ASN A 524 18.04 -9.59 30.05
C ASN A 524 17.60 -11.06 30.08
N GLU A 525 16.37 -11.34 30.54
CA GLU A 525 15.79 -12.69 30.53
C GLU A 525 15.57 -13.22 29.11
N LEU A 526 15.18 -12.37 28.16
CA LEU A 526 15.09 -12.76 26.75
C LEU A 526 16.47 -13.17 26.22
N GLN A 527 17.51 -12.40 26.54
CA GLN A 527 18.88 -12.62 26.07
C GLN A 527 19.54 -13.86 26.66
N SER A 528 19.08 -14.33 27.82
CA SER A 528 19.61 -15.54 28.46
C SER A 528 19.04 -16.83 27.89
N LEU A 529 17.98 -16.76 27.06
CA LEU A 529 17.37 -17.93 26.43
C LEU A 529 18.27 -18.51 25.32
N GLU A 530 18.38 -19.83 25.27
CA GLU A 530 19.27 -20.56 24.34
C GLU A 530 18.93 -20.36 22.85
N ASN A 531 17.65 -20.10 22.55
CA ASN A 531 17.11 -19.85 21.21
C ASN A 531 17.16 -18.38 20.80
N VAL A 532 17.88 -17.53 21.55
CA VAL A 532 18.10 -16.12 21.22
C VAL A 532 19.57 -15.90 20.87
N SER A 533 19.85 -15.32 19.70
CA SER A 533 21.23 -15.06 19.27
C SER A 533 21.33 -13.90 18.29
N ALA A 534 22.54 -13.40 18.04
CA ALA A 534 22.75 -12.32 17.07
C ALA A 534 22.96 -12.81 15.61
N LYS A 535 22.94 -14.13 15.37
CA LYS A 535 23.28 -14.74 14.07
C LYS A 535 22.16 -15.64 13.57
N ILE A 536 21.81 -15.51 12.30
CA ILE A 536 20.95 -16.47 11.61
C ILE A 536 21.71 -17.80 11.47
N LYS A 537 21.13 -18.89 11.96
CA LYS A 537 21.76 -20.24 11.93
C LYS A 537 21.09 -21.21 10.96
N SER A 538 19.92 -20.87 10.43
CA SER A 538 19.20 -21.72 9.48
C SER A 538 19.79 -21.61 8.08
N ASN A 539 19.57 -22.65 7.27
CA ASN A 539 19.89 -22.59 5.85
C ASN A 539 18.89 -21.68 5.13
N PRO A 540 19.36 -20.76 4.26
CA PRO A 540 18.47 -19.91 3.49
C PRO A 540 17.72 -20.69 2.42
N LEU A 541 16.56 -20.18 1.99
CA LEU A 541 15.83 -20.68 0.83
C LEU A 541 16.71 -20.62 -0.41
N ILE A 542 17.42 -19.51 -0.62
CA ILE A 542 18.34 -19.31 -1.75
C ILE A 542 19.75 -19.15 -1.24
N ASP A 543 20.62 -20.08 -1.60
CA ASP A 543 22.06 -19.97 -1.39
C ASP A 543 22.73 -19.59 -2.72
N ALA A 544 23.34 -18.39 -2.74
CA ALA A 544 24.01 -17.82 -3.89
C ALA A 544 24.99 -16.71 -3.47
N ALA A 545 26.00 -16.44 -4.29
CA ALA A 545 26.96 -15.35 -4.06
C ALA A 545 26.29 -13.96 -4.09
N LYS A 546 25.24 -13.81 -4.91
CA LYS A 546 24.38 -12.63 -4.96
C LYS A 546 22.94 -13.09 -5.01
N ILE A 547 22.12 -12.60 -4.08
CA ILE A 547 20.70 -12.94 -4.03
C ILE A 547 19.96 -12.13 -5.12
N PRO A 548 19.29 -12.79 -6.09
CA PRO A 548 18.41 -12.08 -7.03
C PRO A 548 17.22 -11.50 -6.26
N GLU A 549 16.54 -10.47 -6.79
CA GLU A 549 15.28 -10.02 -6.19
C GLU A 549 14.16 -10.99 -6.59
N TYR A 550 13.36 -11.44 -5.61
CA TYR A 550 12.37 -12.49 -5.83
C TYR A 550 11.20 -12.45 -4.85
N TRP A 551 10.08 -13.05 -5.28
CA TRP A 551 8.94 -13.33 -4.41
C TRP A 551 8.53 -14.80 -4.52
N ALA A 552 8.24 -15.43 -3.38
CA ALA A 552 7.96 -16.86 -3.30
C ALA A 552 6.57 -17.14 -2.72
N LYS A 553 5.81 -18.00 -3.40
CA LYS A 553 4.43 -18.40 -3.06
C LYS A 553 4.34 -19.93 -2.95
N LYS A 554 3.76 -20.43 -1.85
CA LYS A 554 3.56 -21.86 -1.59
C LYS A 554 2.13 -22.26 -1.96
N VAL A 555 1.99 -23.30 -2.78
CA VAL A 555 0.70 -23.89 -3.17
C VAL A 555 0.76 -25.39 -2.90
N GLY A 556 0.18 -25.83 -1.77
CA GLY A 556 0.36 -27.20 -1.30
C GLY A 556 1.84 -27.49 -1.06
N ASN A 557 2.40 -28.44 -1.82
CA ASN A 557 3.83 -28.80 -1.75
C ASN A 557 4.68 -28.07 -2.81
N ASP A 558 4.07 -27.35 -3.72
CA ASP A 558 4.77 -26.62 -4.78
C ASP A 558 5.18 -25.23 -4.28
N LEU A 559 6.34 -24.78 -4.72
CA LEU A 559 6.83 -23.42 -4.52
C LEU A 559 6.96 -22.72 -5.87
N TYR A 560 6.29 -21.60 -6.02
CA TYR A 560 6.40 -20.70 -7.17
C TYR A 560 7.30 -19.54 -6.78
N ILE A 561 8.36 -19.30 -7.55
CA ILE A 561 9.31 -18.22 -7.29
C ILE A 561 9.40 -17.35 -8.54
N PHE A 562 8.96 -16.10 -8.41
CA PHE A 562 9.20 -15.08 -9.41
C PHE A 562 10.55 -14.41 -9.13
N PHE A 563 11.46 -14.45 -10.09
CA PHE A 563 12.71 -13.71 -10.09
C PHE A 563 12.57 -12.52 -11.03
N SER A 564 12.72 -11.30 -10.52
CA SER A 564 12.62 -10.12 -11.37
C SER A 564 13.82 -9.99 -12.31
N ASN A 565 13.67 -9.13 -13.32
CA ASN A 565 14.80 -8.69 -14.13
C ASN A 565 15.93 -8.16 -13.21
N PRO A 566 17.19 -8.58 -13.38
CA PRO A 566 18.31 -8.13 -12.53
C PRO A 566 18.49 -6.60 -12.44
N LYS A 567 18.05 -5.85 -13.46
CA LYS A 567 18.08 -4.38 -13.49
C LYS A 567 16.96 -3.72 -12.69
N SER A 568 15.97 -4.47 -12.20
CA SER A 568 14.82 -3.95 -11.45
C SER A 568 15.12 -3.69 -9.98
N LYS A 569 16.33 -4.00 -9.51
CA LYS A 569 16.76 -3.83 -8.12
C LYS A 569 17.09 -2.37 -7.84
N GLY A 570 16.55 -1.79 -6.76
CA GLY A 570 16.92 -0.47 -6.28
C GLY A 570 16.53 0.65 -7.24
N LEU A 571 15.41 0.52 -7.95
CA LEU A 571 14.91 1.58 -8.81
C LEU A 571 14.58 2.82 -7.97
N LYS A 572 14.98 3.98 -8.47
CA LYS A 572 14.77 5.27 -7.80
C LYS A 572 13.89 6.16 -8.65
N PHE A 573 13.18 7.07 -8.00
CA PHE A 573 12.48 8.14 -8.69
C PHE A 573 13.39 9.36 -8.88
N PRO A 574 13.41 9.96 -10.07
CA PRO A 574 12.76 9.51 -11.31
C PRO A 574 13.51 8.34 -11.94
N LEU A 575 12.82 7.53 -12.74
CA LEU A 575 13.50 6.54 -13.57
C LEU A 575 14.32 7.26 -14.66
N GLU A 576 15.51 6.76 -14.96
CA GLU A 576 16.27 7.23 -16.12
C GLU A 576 15.60 6.75 -17.42
N TYR A 577 15.57 7.60 -18.44
CA TYR A 577 14.88 7.29 -19.70
C TYR A 577 15.65 6.20 -20.47
N GLY A 578 15.03 5.02 -20.63
CA GLY A 578 15.67 3.83 -21.18
C GLY A 578 16.53 3.08 -20.17
N GLN A 579 16.32 3.26 -18.86
CA GLN A 579 17.05 2.55 -17.80
C GLN A 579 16.96 1.02 -17.97
N SER A 580 15.89 0.51 -18.59
CA SER A 580 15.72 -0.91 -18.90
C SER A 580 16.66 -1.46 -19.98
N TYR A 581 17.30 -0.62 -20.81
CA TYR A 581 18.14 -1.04 -21.93
C TYR A 581 19.14 -2.12 -21.52
N ASN A 582 19.05 -3.30 -22.14
CA ASN A 582 19.94 -4.41 -21.85
C ASN A 582 20.06 -5.30 -23.10
N VAL A 583 21.29 -5.61 -23.50
CA VAL A 583 21.59 -6.54 -24.61
C VAL A 583 22.29 -7.80 -24.13
N LYS A 584 22.60 -7.88 -22.82
CA LYS A 584 23.34 -8.98 -22.22
C LYS A 584 22.39 -10.00 -21.62
N THR A 585 22.77 -11.27 -21.73
CA THR A 585 22.16 -12.35 -20.95
C THR A 585 22.93 -12.47 -19.64
N ASP A 586 22.23 -12.34 -18.52
CA ASP A 586 22.81 -12.56 -17.19
C ASP A 586 22.54 -14.00 -16.75
N THR A 587 23.55 -14.68 -16.24
CA THR A 587 23.42 -16.05 -15.72
C THR A 587 23.83 -16.09 -14.26
N MET A 588 23.05 -16.78 -13.43
CA MET A 588 23.31 -16.93 -12.00
C MET A 588 23.13 -18.39 -11.59
N ASP A 589 24.17 -18.99 -11.03
CA ASP A 589 24.08 -20.29 -10.38
C ASP A 589 23.64 -20.10 -8.92
N ILE A 590 22.53 -20.76 -8.56
CA ILE A 590 21.94 -20.71 -7.22
C ILE A 590 21.66 -22.13 -6.72
N ARG A 591 21.48 -22.28 -5.42
CA ARG A 591 20.89 -23.48 -4.83
C ARG A 591 19.61 -23.10 -4.10
N ILE A 592 18.53 -23.83 -4.38
CA ILE A 592 17.27 -23.65 -3.67
C ILE A 592 17.09 -24.77 -2.65
N ASN A 593 16.99 -24.40 -1.39
CA ASN A 593 16.82 -25.30 -0.25
C ASN A 593 15.33 -25.34 0.12
N TYR A 594 14.65 -26.40 -0.30
CA TYR A 594 13.22 -26.61 -0.06
C TYR A 594 12.93 -28.11 0.06
N TRP A 595 11.97 -28.52 0.90
CA TRP A 595 11.67 -29.94 1.19
C TRP A 595 12.87 -30.79 1.63
N ASN A 596 13.79 -30.23 2.43
CA ASN A 596 15.05 -30.89 2.83
C ASN A 596 15.92 -31.34 1.64
N LYS A 597 15.67 -30.79 0.45
CA LYS A 597 16.50 -30.98 -0.74
C LYS A 597 17.15 -29.65 -1.09
N SER A 598 18.39 -29.74 -1.56
CA SER A 598 19.14 -28.59 -2.06
C SER A 598 19.34 -28.78 -3.55
N THR A 599 18.57 -28.02 -4.34
CA THR A 599 18.50 -28.19 -5.80
C THR A 599 19.36 -27.11 -6.47
N PRO A 600 20.43 -27.47 -7.20
CA PRO A 600 21.18 -26.51 -7.99
C PRO A 600 20.36 -26.08 -9.21
N ILE A 601 20.29 -24.77 -9.45
CA ILE A 601 19.54 -24.17 -10.55
C ILE A 601 20.38 -23.08 -11.19
N LYS A 602 20.40 -23.07 -12.52
CA LYS A 602 20.99 -22.00 -13.31
C LYS A 602 19.89 -21.07 -13.81
N LEU A 603 19.84 -19.86 -13.29
CA LEU A 603 18.95 -18.81 -13.78
C LEU A 603 19.60 -18.15 -15.00
N VAL A 604 18.86 -18.05 -16.10
CA VAL A 604 19.33 -17.42 -17.36
C VAL A 604 18.37 -16.30 -17.72
N PHE A 605 18.74 -15.06 -17.39
CA PHE A 605 17.98 -13.86 -17.70
C PHE A 605 18.40 -13.34 -19.07
N LYS A 606 17.65 -13.71 -20.11
CA LYS A 606 17.75 -13.06 -21.42
C LYS A 606 17.45 -11.56 -21.29
N PRO A 607 17.88 -10.71 -22.25
CA PRO A 607 17.50 -9.30 -22.31
C PRO A 607 16.04 -9.03 -21.94
N TYR A 608 15.84 -8.09 -21.01
CA TYR A 608 14.53 -7.64 -20.50
C TYR A 608 13.70 -8.68 -19.72
N GLN A 609 14.17 -9.92 -19.57
CA GLN A 609 13.36 -11.00 -19.00
C GLN A 609 13.46 -11.11 -17.48
N SER A 610 12.33 -11.49 -16.90
CA SER A 610 12.15 -12.05 -15.56
C SER A 610 11.91 -13.55 -15.70
N LEU A 611 11.97 -14.31 -14.61
CA LEU A 611 11.78 -15.76 -14.62
C LEU A 611 10.72 -16.18 -13.62
N LEU A 612 9.89 -17.16 -13.98
CA LEU A 612 8.99 -17.82 -13.04
C LEU A 612 9.35 -19.30 -12.93
N LEU A 613 9.80 -19.69 -11.75
CA LEU A 613 10.20 -21.05 -11.44
C LEU A 613 9.12 -21.73 -10.61
N LYS A 614 8.74 -22.95 -10.99
CA LYS A 614 7.97 -23.86 -10.15
C LYS A 614 8.87 -24.97 -9.65
N ILE A 615 8.87 -25.20 -8.33
CA ILE A 615 9.61 -26.28 -7.67
C ILE A 615 8.62 -27.19 -6.98
N SER A 616 8.64 -28.46 -7.34
CA SER A 616 7.92 -29.54 -6.69
C SER A 616 8.92 -30.45 -5.97
N PRO A 617 8.48 -31.37 -5.09
CA PRO A 617 9.40 -32.23 -4.33
C PRO A 617 10.46 -32.97 -5.15
N ASP A 618 10.16 -33.36 -6.39
CA ASP A 618 11.05 -34.19 -7.23
C ASP A 618 11.52 -33.54 -8.52
N LYS A 619 11.03 -32.34 -8.85
CA LYS A 619 11.38 -31.65 -10.11
C LYS A 619 11.22 -30.14 -9.99
N TYR A 620 11.85 -29.42 -10.90
CA TYR A 620 11.55 -28.02 -11.14
C TYR A 620 11.29 -27.78 -12.63
N GLU A 621 10.55 -26.73 -12.95
CA GLU A 621 10.30 -26.28 -14.31
C GLU A 621 10.19 -24.75 -14.35
N PHE A 622 10.70 -24.13 -15.42
CA PHE A 622 10.44 -22.73 -15.69
C PHE A 622 9.12 -22.60 -16.43
N ILE A 623 8.26 -21.74 -15.92
CA ILE A 623 7.01 -21.35 -16.56
C ILE A 623 7.36 -20.22 -17.51
N ASP A 624 7.02 -20.41 -18.78
CA ASP A 624 7.16 -19.35 -19.77
C ASP A 624 6.32 -18.14 -19.35
N ILE A 625 6.96 -16.98 -19.21
CA ILE A 625 6.33 -15.68 -18.96
C ILE A 625 6.94 -14.62 -19.89
N GLU A 626 7.49 -15.04 -21.03
CA GLU A 626 8.27 -14.17 -21.91
C GLU A 626 7.41 -13.02 -22.46
N TYR A 627 7.95 -11.81 -22.37
CA TYR A 627 7.46 -10.64 -23.07
C TYR A 627 8.69 -9.84 -23.53
N ILE A 628 8.80 -9.64 -24.84
CA ILE A 628 9.91 -8.94 -25.46
C ILE A 628 9.42 -7.54 -25.82
N PRO A 629 9.78 -6.51 -25.05
CA PRO A 629 9.46 -5.14 -25.41
C PRO A 629 10.31 -4.70 -26.61
N LYS A 630 9.88 -3.64 -27.30
CA LYS A 630 10.71 -2.86 -28.20
C LYS A 630 11.97 -2.39 -27.47
N GLU A 631 13.06 -2.31 -28.22
CA GLU A 631 14.30 -1.78 -27.70
C GLU A 631 14.11 -0.32 -27.25
N PRO A 632 14.38 0.01 -25.98
CA PRO A 632 14.19 1.36 -25.48
C PRO A 632 15.32 2.27 -25.97
N VAL A 633 14.95 3.52 -26.28
CA VAL A 633 15.86 4.63 -26.47
C VAL A 633 16.40 5.08 -25.11
N VAL A 634 17.72 5.31 -25.04
CA VAL A 634 18.40 5.79 -23.84
C VAL A 634 18.65 7.30 -23.96
N LYS A 635 18.19 8.08 -22.99
CA LYS A 635 18.47 9.51 -22.87
C LYS A 635 18.98 9.80 -21.47
N ALA A 636 20.19 10.33 -21.35
CA ALA A 636 20.73 10.73 -20.06
C ALA A 636 20.07 12.02 -19.57
N ARG A 637 19.74 12.09 -18.28
CA ARG A 637 19.32 13.33 -17.63
C ARG A 637 20.45 14.38 -17.65
N PRO A 638 20.14 15.68 -17.83
CA PRO A 638 21.15 16.74 -17.74
C PRO A 638 21.86 16.74 -16.38
N LYS A 639 23.17 17.02 -16.37
CA LYS A 639 23.98 17.03 -15.12
C LYS A 639 23.53 18.10 -14.12
N ASP A 640 22.87 19.15 -14.60
CA ASP A 640 22.36 20.29 -13.84
C ASP A 640 20.85 20.19 -13.55
N PHE A 641 20.24 19.01 -13.76
CA PHE A 641 18.83 18.80 -13.47
C PHE A 641 18.51 19.10 -12.00
N LYS A 642 17.58 20.03 -11.79
CA LYS A 642 17.06 20.38 -10.47
C LYS A 642 15.69 19.73 -10.29
N PRO A 643 15.54 18.77 -9.36
CA PRO A 643 14.27 18.10 -9.12
C PRO A 643 13.20 19.09 -8.60
N PRO A 644 12.09 19.32 -9.33
CA PRO A 644 11.06 20.28 -8.91
C PRO A 644 10.22 19.83 -7.70
N TRP A 645 10.40 18.59 -7.23
CA TRP A 645 9.74 18.02 -6.06
C TRP A 645 10.56 18.12 -4.76
N LYS A 646 11.80 18.58 -4.85
CA LYS A 646 12.60 18.96 -3.67
C LYS A 646 12.11 20.29 -3.09
#